data_AF-A0A9D8XXE7-F1
#
_entry.id   AF-A0A9D8XXE7-F1
#
_cell.length_a   1.000
_cell.length_b   1.000
_cell.length_c   1.000
_cell.angle_alpha   90.00
_cell.angle_beta   90.00
_cell.angle_gamma   90.00
#
_symmetry.space_group_name_H-M   'P 1'
#
loop_
_entity.id
_entity.type
_entity.pdbx_description
1 polymer ?
#
loop_
_entity_poly.entity_id
_entity_poly.type
_entity_poly.pdbx_seq_one_letter_code
_entity_poly.pdbx_strand_id
1 'polypeptide(L)'
;MIIAIDGPAGVGKSTISQMLSKKYALAYLNTGSVYRAACLYSIEKGAESRQEKIESALSLFDGKLSLSKDGKEIFIDGRDVSSRIRQKEISEKISDFSSIKEIRDLLNHFFRRQIAEAQKEHIGMVLEGRDTTTVIAPKADLRLLLTASKAVRKERRRNEGIEDDVASRDAADLLTSDFLSPAPGVIEIDTTHMDIDQVFSLICSMIERENLVEEPEEEKKKEAGQKEEALNIAIVGRPNVGKSTLANRIAGSRRSIISDLPNATRDRVVQKTEWRGKKIDIVDTAGWNNGPGEIAEKTLEQTRMAVQEADAVIFVIDVNSPLTTLDRQIASMLRRSGTAAVLAVNKADTSVLEAGAGEGWKLGLGEPVPISSLHGRGIGDLLDLALQKAKGGKRREKDEGLSKVAIIGKPNVGKSTLLNRLLGENRSVVSGEAGTTRDSVDEVANVGNHRWLLIDTAGISRRPNMAEGLDYYSFIRSQNAIDRSDACMVVLDSTHPLSKQDLKVINRVQEAGKGLVILLNKWDEADREEKELAKAEEEGLPYWAQKINISALTGWHISKIAPAVEEALSSRQKRVSTHQLNQFISSFQISHPHPLRSGKQPRILFAVQASSVPPQFVLFVSFPMDASYLRHLEKQLRIQFGFEGSPISFKQKIREKKA
;
A
#
# COMPACT_ATOMS: atom_id res chain seq x y z
N MET A 1 5.41 20.88 10.17
CA MET A 1 4.45 20.75 9.06
C MET A 1 3.57 21.98 8.94
N ILE A 2 3.65 22.72 7.84
CA ILE A 2 2.81 23.87 7.48
C ILE A 2 2.05 23.55 6.20
N ILE A 3 0.72 23.62 6.24
CA ILE A 3 -0.16 23.38 5.09
C ILE A 3 -0.86 24.69 4.75
N ALA A 4 -0.78 25.16 3.50
CA ALA A 4 -1.46 26.35 3.02
C ALA A 4 -2.53 25.97 1.99
N ILE A 5 -3.76 26.44 2.17
CA ILE A 5 -4.92 26.11 1.32
C ILE A 5 -5.59 27.40 0.82
N ASP A 6 -5.58 27.60 -0.50
CA ASP A 6 -6.27 28.70 -1.18
C ASP A 6 -7.41 28.19 -2.06
N GLY A 7 -8.22 29.13 -2.55
CA GLY A 7 -9.30 28.89 -3.52
C GLY A 7 -10.49 29.83 -3.36
N PRO A 8 -11.47 29.82 -4.28
CA PRO A 8 -12.62 30.70 -4.23
C PRO A 8 -13.65 30.30 -3.16
N ALA A 9 -14.62 31.16 -2.87
CA ALA A 9 -15.67 30.85 -1.90
C ALA A 9 -16.53 29.66 -2.38
N GLY A 10 -16.95 28.78 -1.45
CA GLY A 10 -17.83 27.64 -1.76
C GLY A 10 -17.12 26.35 -2.23
N VAL A 11 -15.78 26.30 -2.20
CA VAL A 11 -15.00 25.08 -2.56
C VAL A 11 -14.70 24.16 -1.36
N GLY A 12 -15.14 24.50 -0.15
CA GLY A 12 -14.97 23.64 1.04
C GLY A 12 -13.65 23.82 1.81
N LYS A 13 -12.86 24.87 1.55
CA LYS A 13 -11.55 25.11 2.22
C LYS A 13 -11.63 25.06 3.74
N SER A 14 -12.62 25.73 4.35
CA SER A 14 -12.71 25.83 5.81
C SER A 14 -12.99 24.48 6.44
N THR A 15 -13.90 23.72 5.84
CA THR A 15 -14.21 22.36 6.29
C THR A 15 -12.99 21.46 6.19
N ILE A 16 -12.31 21.45 5.04
CA ILE A 16 -11.12 20.64 4.82
C ILE A 16 -9.98 21.03 5.78
N SER A 17 -9.73 22.32 5.94
CA SER A 17 -8.66 22.82 6.80
C SER A 17 -8.87 22.44 8.26
N GLN A 18 -10.11 22.49 8.74
CA GLN A 18 -10.47 22.06 10.10
C GLN A 18 -10.36 20.55 10.27
N MET A 19 -10.78 19.76 9.27
CA MET A 19 -10.61 18.31 9.29
C MET A 19 -9.12 17.93 9.35
N LEU A 20 -8.27 18.63 8.61
CA LEU A 20 -6.81 18.41 8.61
C LEU A 20 -6.17 18.82 9.92
N SER A 21 -6.54 19.99 10.45
CA SER A 21 -6.11 20.44 11.77
C SER A 21 -6.46 19.43 12.85
N LYS A 22 -7.68 18.89 12.84
CA LYS A 22 -8.10 17.87 13.80
C LYS A 22 -7.37 16.54 13.63
N LYS A 23 -7.20 16.06 12.38
CA LYS A 23 -6.56 14.76 12.11
C LYS A 23 -5.08 14.75 12.50
N TYR A 24 -4.36 15.83 12.20
CA TYR A 24 -2.91 15.91 12.39
C TYR A 24 -2.51 16.77 13.61
N ALA A 25 -3.47 17.10 14.49
CA ALA A 25 -3.28 17.95 15.66
C ALA A 25 -2.55 19.28 15.37
N LEU A 26 -2.88 19.91 14.24
CA LEU A 26 -2.24 21.14 13.79
C LEU A 26 -3.03 22.35 14.29
N ALA A 27 -2.32 23.44 14.60
CA ALA A 27 -2.94 24.75 14.73
C ALA A 27 -3.70 25.11 13.45
N TYR A 28 -4.77 25.89 13.57
CA TYR A 28 -5.57 26.32 12.42
C TYR A 28 -5.64 27.84 12.38
N LEU A 29 -5.32 28.42 11.22
CA LEU A 29 -5.35 29.86 11.01
C LEU A 29 -6.20 30.23 9.80
N ASN A 30 -7.36 30.81 10.07
CA ASN A 30 -8.26 31.36 9.06
C ASN A 30 -7.95 32.84 8.82
N THR A 31 -7.21 33.14 7.76
CA THR A 31 -6.78 34.51 7.44
C THR A 31 -7.97 35.44 7.22
N GLY A 32 -9.02 34.97 6.54
CA GLY A 32 -10.22 35.76 6.24
C GLY A 32 -11.00 36.19 7.48
N SER A 33 -11.01 35.37 8.53
CA SER A 33 -11.66 35.72 9.79
C SER A 33 -10.91 36.81 10.56
N VAL A 34 -9.57 36.83 10.46
CA VAL A 34 -8.73 37.89 11.04
C VAL A 34 -8.91 39.22 10.28
N TYR A 35 -8.98 39.18 8.95
CA TYR A 35 -9.33 40.37 8.14
C TYR A 35 -10.70 40.95 8.57
N ARG A 36 -11.69 40.09 8.81
CA ARG A 36 -13.02 40.53 9.27
C ARG A 36 -13.02 41.07 10.70
N ALA A 37 -12.20 40.50 11.59
CA ALA A 37 -12.02 41.02 12.94
C ALA A 37 -11.40 42.43 12.93
N ALA A 38 -10.39 42.65 12.08
CA ALA A 38 -9.80 43.97 11.86
C ALA A 38 -10.80 44.98 11.30
N CYS A 39 -11.62 44.57 10.32
CA CYS A 39 -12.69 45.40 9.78
C CYS A 39 -13.77 45.73 10.84
N LEU A 40 -14.19 44.75 11.64
CA LEU A 40 -15.14 44.97 12.74
C LEU A 40 -14.58 45.98 13.75
N TYR A 41 -13.33 45.82 14.18
CA TYR A 41 -12.71 46.74 15.13
C TYR A 41 -12.61 48.17 14.58
N SER A 42 -12.27 48.30 13.29
CA SER A 42 -12.26 49.59 12.60
C SER A 42 -13.63 50.26 12.62
N ILE A 43 -14.72 49.50 12.42
CA ILE A 43 -16.10 50.00 12.49
C ILE A 43 -16.47 50.41 13.92
N GLU A 44 -16.12 49.59 14.92
CA GLU A 44 -16.38 49.90 16.33
C GLU A 44 -15.64 51.16 16.81
N LYS A 45 -14.52 51.50 16.18
CA LYS A 45 -13.78 52.75 16.42
C LYS A 45 -14.28 53.95 15.63
N GLY A 46 -15.29 53.78 14.77
CA GLY A 46 -15.82 54.86 13.94
C GLY A 46 -14.84 55.34 12.87
N ALA A 47 -13.92 54.48 12.42
CA ALA A 47 -12.93 54.84 11.41
C ALA A 47 -13.56 54.90 10.01
N GLU A 48 -13.62 56.09 9.44
CA GLU A 48 -14.18 56.35 8.11
C GLU A 48 -13.08 56.58 7.07
N SER A 49 -12.03 57.33 7.44
CA SER A 49 -10.92 57.65 6.56
C SER A 49 -9.93 56.49 6.40
N ARG A 50 -9.15 56.49 5.30
CA ARG A 50 -8.09 55.50 5.07
C ARG A 50 -7.08 55.46 6.23
N GLN A 51 -6.73 56.64 6.76
CA GLN A 51 -5.75 56.78 7.84
C GLN A 51 -6.28 56.20 9.15
N GLU A 52 -7.51 56.53 9.53
CA GLU A 52 -8.16 55.97 10.73
C GLU A 52 -8.28 54.45 10.67
N LYS A 53 -8.56 53.89 9.48
CA LYS A 53 -8.62 52.43 9.28
C LYS A 53 -7.27 51.77 9.56
N ILE A 54 -6.17 52.36 9.09
CA ILE A 54 -4.80 51.88 9.34
C ILE A 54 -4.45 51.97 10.84
N GLU A 55 -4.77 53.10 11.48
CA GLU A 55 -4.52 53.30 12.91
C GLU A 55 -5.31 52.32 13.78
N SER A 56 -6.57 52.03 13.40
CA SER A 56 -7.38 51.02 14.09
C SER A 56 -6.79 49.61 13.95
N ALA A 57 -6.27 49.26 12.77
CA ALA A 57 -5.62 47.97 12.54
C ALA A 57 -4.33 47.84 13.37
N LEU A 58 -3.49 48.89 13.38
CA LEU A 58 -2.29 48.95 14.22
C LEU A 58 -2.63 48.74 15.70
N SER A 59 -3.65 49.46 16.20
CA SER A 59 -4.09 49.33 17.58
C SER A 59 -4.63 47.93 17.91
N LEU A 60 -5.27 47.25 16.96
CA LEU A 60 -5.78 45.90 17.16
C LEU A 60 -4.64 44.88 17.32
N PHE A 61 -3.61 44.98 16.48
CA PHE A 61 -2.47 44.05 16.50
C PHE A 61 -1.48 44.34 17.64
N ASP A 62 -1.62 45.48 18.32
CA ASP A 62 -0.91 45.81 19.57
C ASP A 62 -1.57 45.13 20.79
N GLY A 63 -1.70 43.80 20.73
CA GLY A 63 -2.11 42.96 21.86
C GLY A 63 -3.62 42.83 22.12
N LYS A 64 -4.49 43.42 21.29
CA LYS A 64 -5.95 43.34 21.49
C LYS A 64 -6.60 42.14 20.83
N LEU A 65 -5.98 41.60 19.78
CA LEU A 65 -6.45 40.41 19.08
C LEU A 65 -5.84 39.14 19.70
N SER A 66 -6.70 38.17 20.00
CA SER A 66 -6.28 36.80 20.32
C SER A 66 -7.14 35.76 19.61
N LEU A 67 -6.56 34.58 19.37
CA LEU A 67 -7.17 33.48 18.64
C LEU A 67 -7.17 32.23 19.53
N SER A 68 -8.23 31.43 19.49
CA SER A 68 -8.21 30.11 20.13
C SER A 68 -7.19 29.19 19.45
N LYS A 69 -6.69 28.19 20.19
CA LYS A 69 -5.74 27.19 19.66
C LYS A 69 -6.29 26.40 18.46
N ASP A 70 -7.61 26.19 18.42
CA ASP A 70 -8.29 25.53 17.31
C ASP A 70 -8.75 26.51 16.21
N GLY A 71 -8.42 27.80 16.35
CA GLY A 71 -8.66 28.88 15.38
C GLY A 71 -10.13 29.20 15.10
N LYS A 72 -11.07 28.69 15.91
CA LYS A 72 -12.52 28.91 15.73
C LYS A 72 -13.03 30.17 16.40
N GLU A 73 -12.40 30.55 17.51
CA GLU A 73 -12.81 31.68 18.33
C GLU A 73 -11.83 32.84 18.14
N ILE A 74 -12.37 34.02 17.88
CA ILE A 74 -11.59 35.25 17.74
C ILE A 74 -12.04 36.20 18.81
N PHE A 75 -11.07 36.70 19.58
CA PHE A 75 -11.33 37.63 20.67
C PHE A 75 -10.69 38.99 20.35
N ILE A 76 -11.45 40.04 20.60
CA ILE A 76 -10.98 41.43 20.57
C ILE A 76 -11.16 41.98 21.98
N ASP A 77 -10.07 42.39 22.62
CA ASP A 77 -10.07 42.84 24.03
C ASP A 77 -10.73 41.80 24.97
N GLY A 78 -10.50 40.50 24.71
CA GLY A 78 -11.08 39.38 25.48
C GLY A 78 -12.56 39.07 25.21
N ARG A 79 -13.23 39.81 24.32
CA ARG A 79 -14.62 39.57 23.90
C ARG A 79 -14.65 38.70 22.64
N ASP A 80 -15.39 37.60 22.69
CA ASP A 80 -15.62 36.73 21.52
C ASP A 80 -16.43 37.47 20.45
N VAL A 81 -15.85 37.59 19.25
CA VAL A 81 -16.47 38.24 18.09
C VAL A 81 -16.75 37.25 16.94
N SER A 82 -16.57 35.95 17.13
CA SER A 82 -16.67 34.93 16.06
C SER A 82 -18.01 34.89 15.33
N SER A 83 -19.11 35.22 16.01
CA SER A 83 -20.43 35.37 15.41
C SER A 83 -20.62 36.73 14.72
N ARG A 84 -20.11 37.81 15.33
CA ARG A 84 -20.25 39.19 14.84
C ARG A 84 -19.50 39.41 13.52
N ILE A 85 -18.31 38.85 13.36
CA ILE A 85 -17.50 38.96 12.12
C ILE A 85 -18.16 38.31 10.89
N ARG A 86 -19.19 37.47 11.08
CA ARG A 86 -19.92 36.79 10.01
C ARG A 86 -21.17 37.55 9.56
N GLN A 87 -21.53 38.64 10.23
CA GLN A 87 -22.73 39.41 9.92
C GLN A 87 -22.61 40.16 8.58
N LYS A 88 -23.77 40.45 7.97
CA LYS A 88 -23.89 41.04 6.64
C LYS A 88 -23.14 42.38 6.51
N GLU A 89 -23.25 43.23 7.53
CA GLU A 89 -22.58 44.53 7.61
C GLU A 89 -21.05 44.43 7.40
N ILE A 90 -20.40 43.44 8.03
CA ILE A 90 -18.94 43.23 7.89
C ILE A 90 -18.62 42.70 6.51
N SER A 91 -19.45 41.79 6.02
CA SER A 91 -19.38 41.20 4.68
C SER A 91 -19.48 42.23 3.56
N GLU A 92 -20.14 43.37 3.77
CA GLU A 92 -20.27 44.48 2.82
C GLU A 92 -19.05 45.40 2.83
N LYS A 93 -18.46 45.66 4.02
CA LYS A 93 -17.33 46.60 4.20
C LYS A 93 -15.94 45.97 4.03
N ILE A 94 -15.85 44.63 4.02
CA ILE A 94 -14.56 43.92 4.01
C ILE A 94 -13.73 44.14 2.74
N SER A 95 -14.38 44.31 1.58
CA SER A 95 -13.68 44.50 0.30
C SER A 95 -12.89 45.80 0.30
N ASP A 96 -13.56 46.91 0.63
CA ASP A 96 -12.94 48.23 0.76
C ASP A 96 -11.81 48.23 1.79
N PHE A 97 -12.02 47.60 2.94
CA PHE A 97 -11.01 47.52 4.00
C PHE A 97 -9.79 46.71 3.58
N SER A 98 -9.99 45.51 3.01
CA SER A 98 -8.89 44.63 2.58
C SER A 98 -8.14 45.10 1.34
N SER A 99 -8.71 46.05 0.57
CA SER A 99 -8.05 46.66 -0.57
C SER A 99 -6.90 47.62 -0.19
N ILE A 100 -6.87 48.09 1.06
CA ILE A 100 -5.85 49.03 1.55
C ILE A 100 -4.52 48.28 1.72
N LYS A 101 -3.51 48.67 0.93
CA LYS A 101 -2.19 48.01 0.90
C LYS A 101 -1.52 47.96 2.27
N GLU A 102 -1.54 49.05 3.03
CA GLU A 102 -0.91 49.14 4.35
C GLU A 102 -1.54 48.16 5.34
N ILE A 103 -2.86 47.96 5.25
CA ILE A 103 -3.59 46.99 6.07
C ILE A 103 -3.21 45.55 5.67
N ARG A 104 -3.13 45.24 4.37
CA ARG A 104 -2.65 43.94 3.89
C ARG A 104 -1.22 43.66 4.38
N ASP A 105 -0.34 44.65 4.31
CA ASP A 105 1.06 44.53 4.75
C ASP A 105 1.14 44.24 6.26
N LEU A 106 0.32 44.91 7.08
CA LEU A 106 0.21 44.65 8.52
C LEU A 106 -0.29 43.23 8.84
N LEU A 107 -1.37 42.81 8.18
CA LEU A 107 -1.94 41.47 8.36
C LEU A 107 -0.98 40.37 7.89
N ASN A 108 -0.31 40.56 6.75
CA ASN A 108 0.71 39.64 6.26
C ASN A 108 1.88 39.52 7.25
N HIS A 109 2.30 40.64 7.86
CA HIS A 109 3.32 40.62 8.91
C HIS A 109 2.83 39.82 10.14
N PHE A 110 1.60 40.06 10.58
CA PHE A 110 0.97 39.31 11.68
C PHE A 110 0.93 37.80 11.40
N PHE A 111 0.45 37.37 10.23
CA PHE A 111 0.37 35.94 9.89
C PHE A 111 1.75 35.28 9.80
N ARG A 112 2.74 35.96 9.22
CA ARG A 112 4.11 35.43 9.15
C ARG A 112 4.74 35.30 10.53
N ARG A 113 4.44 36.23 11.45
CA ARG A 113 4.86 36.14 12.84
C ARG A 113 4.23 34.92 13.53
N GLN A 114 2.93 34.68 13.35
CA GLN A 114 2.24 33.50 13.87
C GLN A 114 2.84 32.19 13.33
N ILE A 115 3.14 32.13 12.02
CA ILE A 115 3.84 30.97 11.42
C ILE A 115 5.21 30.78 12.06
N ALA A 116 5.99 31.85 12.22
CA ALA A 116 7.32 31.77 12.79
C ALA A 116 7.31 31.38 14.28
N GLU A 117 6.34 31.86 15.06
CA GLU A 117 6.14 31.47 16.46
C GLU A 117 5.75 29.98 16.55
N ALA A 118 4.78 29.52 15.75
CA ALA A 118 4.42 28.11 15.69
C ALA A 118 5.60 27.20 15.28
N GLN A 119 6.41 27.62 14.30
CA GLN A 119 7.61 26.90 13.88
C GLN A 119 8.67 26.83 14.97
N LYS A 120 8.88 27.91 15.75
CA LYS A 120 9.79 27.92 16.90
C LYS A 120 9.33 26.97 18.01
N GLU A 121 8.03 26.83 18.20
CA GLU A 121 7.43 25.91 19.18
C GLU A 121 7.25 24.48 18.64
N HIS A 122 7.73 24.18 17.43
CA HIS A 122 7.55 22.90 16.74
C HIS A 122 6.06 22.49 16.57
N ILE A 123 5.17 23.48 16.50
CA ILE A 123 3.73 23.27 16.28
C ILE A 123 3.44 23.33 14.78
N GLY A 124 2.84 22.26 14.25
CA GLY A 124 2.36 22.26 12.86
C GLY A 124 1.10 23.11 12.69
N MET A 125 0.85 23.65 11.49
CA MET A 125 -0.27 24.56 11.24
C MET A 125 -0.91 24.37 9.87
N VAL A 126 -2.25 24.49 9.81
CA VAL A 126 -3.02 24.64 8.57
C VAL A 126 -3.49 26.07 8.44
N LEU A 127 -3.10 26.72 7.35
CA LEU A 127 -3.53 28.06 7.00
C LEU A 127 -4.53 27.98 5.85
N GLU A 128 -5.60 28.76 5.94
CA GLU A 128 -6.51 28.95 4.82
C GLU A 128 -6.79 30.40 4.48
N GLY A 129 -7.04 30.65 3.20
CA GLY A 129 -7.27 32.00 2.72
C GLY A 129 -7.35 32.13 1.21
N ARG A 130 -6.87 33.28 0.75
CA ARG A 130 -6.87 33.71 -0.66
C ARG A 130 -5.45 33.84 -1.22
N ASP A 131 -4.52 34.36 -0.42
CA ASP A 131 -3.11 34.57 -0.80
C ASP A 131 -2.16 33.74 0.08
N THR A 132 -2.65 32.63 0.62
CA THR A 132 -1.97 31.87 1.67
C THR A 132 -0.77 31.10 1.11
N THR A 133 -0.95 30.49 -0.06
CA THR A 133 0.05 29.65 -0.74
C THR A 133 1.16 30.46 -1.40
N THR A 134 0.92 31.73 -1.70
CA THR A 134 1.84 32.59 -2.47
C THR A 134 2.46 33.70 -1.63
N VAL A 135 1.67 34.42 -0.82
CA VAL A 135 2.14 35.61 -0.09
C VAL A 135 2.45 35.30 1.37
N ILE A 136 1.56 34.59 2.05
CA ILE A 136 1.66 34.39 3.50
C ILE A 136 2.64 33.27 3.83
N ALA A 137 2.49 32.10 3.19
CA ALA A 137 3.30 30.91 3.41
C ALA A 137 3.85 30.32 2.10
N PRO A 138 4.68 31.07 1.34
CA PRO A 138 5.29 30.57 0.09
C PRO A 138 6.18 29.34 0.26
N LYS A 139 6.65 29.09 1.49
CA LYS A 139 7.50 27.96 1.87
C LYS A 139 6.75 26.89 2.68
N ALA A 140 5.42 26.89 2.67
CA ALA A 140 4.65 25.83 3.31
C ALA A 140 5.02 24.46 2.71
N ASP A 141 5.05 23.44 3.55
CA ASP A 141 5.39 22.07 3.19
C ASP A 141 4.41 21.49 2.16
N LEU A 142 3.13 21.90 2.25
CA LEU A 142 2.10 21.58 1.27
C LEU A 142 1.30 22.84 0.91
N ARG A 143 1.23 23.16 -0.39
CA ARG A 143 0.51 24.32 -0.92
C ARG A 143 -0.58 23.86 -1.88
N LEU A 144 -1.84 24.11 -1.54
CA LEU A 144 -3.01 23.60 -2.26
C LEU A 144 -3.88 24.75 -2.77
N LEU A 145 -4.38 24.62 -4.00
CA LEU A 145 -5.43 25.45 -4.57
C LEU A 145 -6.66 24.58 -4.81
N LEU A 146 -7.73 24.77 -4.04
CA LEU A 146 -9.00 24.08 -4.26
C LEU A 146 -9.84 24.85 -5.27
N THR A 147 -10.22 24.20 -6.38
CA THR A 147 -11.07 24.78 -7.42
C THR A 147 -12.40 24.04 -7.53
N ALA A 148 -13.43 24.69 -8.08
CA ALA A 148 -14.70 24.06 -8.44
C ALA A 148 -15.47 24.93 -9.45
N SER A 149 -16.29 24.30 -10.28
CA SER A 149 -17.15 25.02 -11.22
C SER A 149 -18.10 26.01 -10.52
N LYS A 150 -18.40 27.15 -11.17
CA LYS A 150 -19.31 28.18 -10.64
C LYS A 150 -20.68 27.62 -10.24
N ALA A 151 -21.21 26.68 -11.02
CA ALA A 151 -22.49 26.02 -10.75
C ALA A 151 -22.46 25.23 -9.43
N VAL A 152 -21.43 24.39 -9.24
CA VAL A 152 -21.25 23.58 -8.03
C VAL A 152 -21.01 24.44 -6.79
N ARG A 153 -20.23 25.52 -6.91
CA ARG A 153 -20.00 26.47 -5.79
C ARG A 153 -21.30 27.13 -5.33
N LYS A 154 -22.15 27.55 -6.29
CA LYS A 154 -23.46 28.16 -5.99
C LYS A 154 -24.41 27.17 -5.33
N GLU A 155 -24.43 25.93 -5.80
CA GLU A 155 -25.25 24.86 -5.22
C GLU A 155 -24.83 24.50 -3.78
N ARG A 156 -23.52 24.33 -3.52
CA ARG A 156 -22.99 24.07 -2.18
C ARG A 156 -23.36 25.17 -1.18
N ARG A 157 -23.27 26.43 -1.59
CA ARG A 157 -23.65 27.58 -0.76
C ARG A 157 -25.16 27.68 -0.50
N ARG A 158 -25.98 27.36 -1.50
CA ARG A 158 -27.44 27.29 -1.34
C ARG A 158 -27.81 26.23 -0.30
N ASN A 159 -27.14 25.07 -0.32
CA ASN A 159 -27.35 24.01 0.66
C ASN A 159 -26.87 24.36 2.08
N GLU A 160 -25.94 25.32 2.22
CA GLU A 160 -25.52 25.91 3.50
C GLU A 160 -26.49 27.00 4.02
N GLY A 161 -27.61 27.25 3.32
CA GLY A 161 -28.60 28.26 3.72
C GLY A 161 -28.15 29.71 3.50
N ILE A 162 -27.13 29.91 2.64
CA ILE A 162 -26.56 31.23 2.35
C ILE A 162 -27.02 31.64 0.93
N GLU A 163 -28.00 32.55 0.84
CA GLU A 163 -28.32 33.24 -0.41
C GLU A 163 -27.26 34.33 -0.67
N ASP A 164 -26.20 33.96 -1.39
CA ASP A 164 -25.12 34.89 -1.76
C ASP A 164 -25.12 35.11 -3.28
N ASP A 165 -24.94 36.35 -3.71
CA ASP A 165 -24.71 36.66 -5.12
C ASP A 165 -23.22 36.40 -5.46
N VAL A 166 -22.93 35.13 -5.70
CA VAL A 166 -21.59 34.62 -6.04
C VAL A 166 -20.96 35.38 -7.22
N ALA A 167 -21.79 35.92 -8.13
CA ALA A 167 -21.32 36.58 -9.34
C ALA A 167 -20.76 37.99 -9.08
N SER A 168 -21.36 38.77 -8.17
CA SER A 168 -20.90 40.13 -7.84
C SER A 168 -19.66 40.12 -6.94
N ARG A 169 -19.49 39.11 -6.09
CA ARG A 169 -18.25 38.90 -5.30
C ARG A 169 -17.07 38.37 -6.11
N ASP A 170 -17.28 37.39 -7.00
CA ASP A 170 -16.22 36.86 -7.87
C ASP A 170 -15.67 37.95 -8.82
N ALA A 171 -16.50 38.92 -9.24
CA ALA A 171 -16.08 40.03 -10.10
C ALA A 171 -15.22 41.08 -9.38
N ALA A 172 -15.48 41.33 -8.10
CA ALA A 172 -14.64 42.19 -7.27
C ALA A 172 -13.32 41.48 -6.86
N ASP A 173 -13.36 40.15 -6.68
CA ASP A 173 -12.20 39.34 -6.29
C ASP A 173 -11.19 39.10 -7.43
N LEU A 174 -11.66 39.08 -8.68
CA LEU A 174 -10.82 38.97 -9.90
C LEU A 174 -9.84 40.14 -10.09
N LEU A 175 -10.03 41.26 -9.40
CA LEU A 175 -9.16 42.43 -9.51
C LEU A 175 -7.84 42.30 -8.72
N THR A 176 -7.68 41.28 -7.86
CA THR A 176 -6.56 41.25 -6.89
C THR A 176 -5.73 39.96 -6.84
N SER A 177 -6.23 38.84 -7.37
CA SER A 177 -5.48 37.56 -7.38
C SER A 177 -6.07 36.60 -8.43
N ASP A 178 -5.20 35.99 -9.25
CA ASP A 178 -5.60 35.05 -10.29
C ASP A 178 -5.87 33.66 -9.69
N PHE A 179 -7.14 33.33 -9.49
CA PHE A 179 -7.58 32.04 -8.93
C PHE A 179 -7.85 30.97 -9.99
N LEU A 180 -7.59 31.26 -11.27
CA LEU A 180 -7.91 30.37 -12.38
C LEU A 180 -6.70 29.51 -12.80
N SER A 181 -5.53 29.71 -12.20
CA SER A 181 -4.33 28.92 -12.49
C SER A 181 -3.43 28.82 -11.24
N PRO A 182 -2.94 27.61 -10.91
CA PRO A 182 -2.07 27.43 -9.76
C PRO A 182 -0.70 28.10 -9.98
N ALA A 183 -0.21 28.80 -8.96
CA ALA A 183 1.15 29.32 -8.97
C ALA A 183 2.20 28.18 -8.95
N PRO A 184 3.45 28.40 -9.39
CA PRO A 184 4.49 27.37 -9.41
C PRO A 184 4.67 26.66 -8.06
N GLY A 185 4.49 25.33 -8.07
CA GLY A 185 4.58 24.47 -6.90
C GLY A 185 3.38 24.54 -5.95
N VAL A 186 2.25 25.09 -6.39
CA VAL A 186 0.93 24.93 -5.77
C VAL A 186 0.19 23.81 -6.49
N ILE A 187 -0.36 22.86 -5.73
CA ILE A 187 -1.11 21.73 -6.27
C ILE A 187 -2.57 22.12 -6.42
N GLU A 188 -3.09 22.10 -7.64
CA GLU A 188 -4.52 22.32 -7.88
C GLU A 188 -5.32 21.03 -7.62
N ILE A 189 -6.44 21.16 -6.91
CA ILE A 189 -7.42 20.09 -6.70
C ILE A 189 -8.79 20.59 -7.18
N ASP A 190 -9.25 20.06 -8.31
CA ASP A 190 -10.60 20.30 -8.80
C ASP A 190 -11.60 19.45 -8.02
N THR A 191 -12.40 20.12 -7.19
CA THR A 191 -13.41 19.50 -6.32
C THR A 191 -14.78 19.39 -6.98
N THR A 192 -14.94 19.73 -8.28
CA THR A 192 -16.24 19.84 -8.95
C THR A 192 -17.10 18.56 -8.84
N HIS A 193 -16.48 17.39 -8.93
CA HIS A 193 -17.16 16.09 -8.87
C HIS A 193 -16.83 15.29 -7.61
N MET A 194 -16.33 15.96 -6.58
CA MET A 194 -15.89 15.33 -5.34
C MET A 194 -16.75 15.80 -4.17
N ASP A 195 -17.08 14.90 -3.25
CA ASP A 195 -17.58 15.27 -1.94
C ASP A 195 -16.43 15.69 -0.99
N ILE A 196 -16.77 16.22 0.18
CA ILE A 196 -15.80 16.73 1.14
C ILE A 196 -14.88 15.61 1.67
N ASP A 197 -15.41 14.40 1.89
CA ASP A 197 -14.64 13.27 2.42
C ASP A 197 -13.64 12.73 1.39
N GLN A 198 -14.00 12.74 0.11
CA GLN A 198 -13.13 12.41 -1.02
C GLN A 198 -11.99 13.43 -1.14
N VAL A 199 -12.30 14.73 -1.05
CA VAL A 199 -11.27 15.79 -1.08
C VAL A 199 -10.34 15.66 0.14
N PHE A 200 -10.91 15.42 1.32
CA PHE A 200 -10.14 15.23 2.55
C PHE A 200 -9.21 14.01 2.47
N SER A 201 -9.72 12.87 2.01
CA SER A 201 -8.95 11.62 1.85
C SER A 201 -7.82 11.78 0.83
N LEU A 202 -8.09 12.50 -0.26
CA LEU A 202 -7.07 12.82 -1.26
C LEU A 202 -5.92 13.63 -0.65
N ILE A 203 -6.23 14.69 0.11
CA ILE A 203 -5.21 15.54 0.74
C ILE A 203 -4.45 14.77 1.83
N CYS A 204 -5.13 13.94 2.63
CA CYS A 204 -4.48 13.05 3.59
C CYS A 204 -3.46 12.12 2.92
N SER A 205 -3.84 11.52 1.78
CA SER A 205 -2.94 10.66 1.03
C SER A 205 -1.73 11.42 0.48
N MET A 206 -1.86 12.72 0.20
CA MET A 206 -0.73 13.57 -0.21
C MET A 206 0.22 13.82 0.97
N ILE A 207 -0.32 14.17 2.15
CA ILE A 207 0.47 14.39 3.37
C ILE A 207 1.25 13.14 3.77
N GLU A 208 0.60 11.98 3.71
CA GLU A 208 1.19 10.67 4.02
C GLU A 208 2.25 10.23 2.99
N ARG A 209 2.08 10.60 1.71
CA ARG A 209 3.05 10.27 0.64
C ARG A 209 4.30 11.15 0.67
N GLU A 210 4.16 12.41 1.08
CA GLU A 210 5.26 13.38 1.18
C GLU A 210 6.00 13.27 2.52
N ASN A 211 5.58 12.35 3.41
CA ASN A 211 6.20 12.08 4.71
C ASN A 211 6.34 13.34 5.59
N LEU A 212 5.39 14.28 5.49
CA LEU A 212 5.45 15.61 6.09
C LEU A 212 5.14 15.63 7.60
N VAL A 213 4.83 14.47 8.18
CA VAL A 213 4.55 14.31 9.61
C VAL A 213 5.76 13.61 10.24
N GLU A 214 6.44 14.29 11.16
CA GLU A 214 7.34 13.65 12.11
C GLU A 214 6.50 13.16 13.30
N GLU A 215 6.42 11.84 13.48
CA GLU A 215 5.76 11.26 14.65
C GLU A 215 6.60 11.50 15.91
N PRO A 216 6.02 12.01 17.00
CA PRO A 216 6.73 12.25 18.25
C PRO A 216 7.29 10.95 18.85
N GLU A 217 8.55 11.01 19.29
CA GLU A 217 9.37 9.86 19.68
C GLU A 217 8.84 9.03 20.86
N GLU A 218 7.82 9.50 21.59
CA GLU A 218 7.17 8.75 22.67
C GLU A 218 6.19 7.69 22.18
N GLU A 219 5.65 7.80 20.95
CA GLU A 219 4.83 6.75 20.33
C GLU A 219 5.67 5.68 19.61
N LYS A 220 6.89 6.01 19.17
CA LYS A 220 7.86 5.04 18.61
C LYS A 220 8.26 3.92 19.58
N LYS A 221 8.20 4.18 20.90
CA LYS A 221 8.46 3.15 21.92
C LYS A 221 7.24 2.28 22.25
N LYS A 222 6.02 2.72 21.91
CA LYS A 222 4.81 1.93 22.09
C LYS A 222 4.43 1.13 20.85
N GLU A 223 4.71 1.62 19.64
CA GLU A 223 4.40 0.90 18.39
C GLU A 223 5.52 -0.01 17.86
N ALA A 224 6.73 0.05 18.42
CA ALA A 224 7.75 -1.00 18.22
C ALA A 224 7.35 -2.33 18.88
N GLY A 225 6.28 -2.35 19.69
CA GLY A 225 5.57 -3.54 20.13
C GLY A 225 4.20 -3.64 19.47
N GLN A 226 4.12 -4.39 18.36
CA GLN A 226 2.90 -4.86 17.68
C GLN A 226 2.10 -3.79 16.89
N LYS A 227 2.37 -3.72 15.57
CA LYS A 227 1.26 -3.59 14.61
C LYS A 227 0.29 -4.74 14.89
N GLU A 228 -0.89 -4.48 15.44
CA GLU A 228 -1.98 -5.47 15.35
C GLU A 228 -2.47 -5.51 13.88
N GLU A 229 -1.78 -6.33 13.10
CA GLU A 229 -2.27 -6.85 11.83
C GLU A 229 -3.61 -7.57 12.07
N ALA A 230 -4.56 -7.40 11.15
CA ALA A 230 -5.86 -8.05 11.24
C ALA A 230 -5.68 -9.57 11.18
N LEU A 231 -6.33 -10.30 12.09
CA LEU A 231 -6.30 -11.77 12.11
C LEU A 231 -7.13 -12.31 10.94
N ASN A 232 -6.52 -13.15 10.11
CA ASN A 232 -7.19 -13.80 9.00
C ASN A 232 -7.91 -15.05 9.50
N ILE A 233 -9.24 -15.02 9.50
CA ILE A 233 -10.06 -16.18 9.89
C ILE A 233 -10.79 -16.71 8.66
N ALA A 234 -10.48 -17.95 8.28
CA ALA A 234 -11.14 -18.61 7.16
C ALA A 234 -12.37 -19.40 7.61
N ILE A 235 -13.47 -19.28 6.87
CA ILE A 235 -14.68 -20.11 7.07
C ILE A 235 -14.71 -21.19 5.99
N VAL A 236 -14.65 -22.46 6.43
CA VAL A 236 -14.57 -23.63 5.55
C VAL A 236 -15.65 -24.65 5.87
N GLY A 237 -15.94 -25.53 4.92
CA GLY A 237 -16.92 -26.60 5.07
C GLY A 237 -17.65 -26.90 3.77
N ARG A 238 -18.40 -28.00 3.73
CA ARG A 238 -19.14 -28.41 2.53
C ARG A 238 -20.18 -27.37 2.11
N PRO A 239 -20.69 -27.41 0.87
CA PRO A 239 -21.79 -26.53 0.45
C PRO A 239 -23.03 -26.65 1.34
N ASN A 240 -23.79 -25.56 1.46
CA ASN A 240 -25.10 -25.48 2.15
C ASN A 240 -25.11 -25.67 3.68
N VAL A 241 -23.96 -25.70 4.34
CA VAL A 241 -23.85 -25.69 5.82
C VAL A 241 -24.06 -24.32 6.45
N GLY A 242 -24.20 -23.26 5.66
CA GLY A 242 -24.44 -21.88 6.13
C GLY A 242 -23.19 -21.02 6.35
N LYS A 243 -22.11 -21.27 5.60
CA LYS A 243 -20.85 -20.48 5.63
C LYS A 243 -21.06 -18.99 5.36
N SER A 244 -21.72 -18.63 4.25
CA SER A 244 -21.96 -17.23 3.89
C SER A 244 -22.93 -16.53 4.85
N THR A 245 -23.89 -17.27 5.40
CA THR A 245 -24.78 -16.76 6.45
C THR A 245 -23.99 -16.43 7.73
N LEU A 246 -23.00 -17.26 8.08
CA LEU A 246 -22.10 -17.02 9.21
C LEU A 246 -21.19 -15.81 8.95
N ALA A 247 -20.55 -15.75 7.79
CA ALA A 247 -19.66 -14.65 7.40
C ALA A 247 -20.40 -13.29 7.47
N ASN A 248 -21.53 -13.19 6.78
CA ASN A 248 -22.35 -11.98 6.76
C ASN A 248 -22.80 -11.56 8.16
N ARG A 249 -23.09 -12.52 9.04
CA ARG A 249 -23.48 -12.22 10.42
C ARG A 249 -22.32 -11.65 11.22
N ILE A 250 -21.13 -12.24 11.11
CA ILE A 250 -19.91 -11.77 11.77
C ILE A 250 -19.52 -10.36 11.28
N ALA A 251 -19.70 -10.08 9.98
CA ALA A 251 -19.49 -8.75 9.42
C ALA A 251 -20.54 -7.72 9.87
N GLY A 252 -21.79 -8.16 10.09
CA GLY A 252 -22.89 -7.29 10.52
C GLY A 252 -22.89 -6.92 12.01
N SER A 253 -22.17 -7.64 12.86
CA SER A 253 -22.22 -7.47 14.33
C SER A 253 -21.62 -6.16 14.87
N ARG A 254 -20.74 -5.47 14.12
CA ARG A 254 -20.26 -4.11 14.42
C ARG A 254 -19.88 -3.39 13.12
N ARG A 255 -20.58 -2.30 12.77
CA ARG A 255 -20.25 -1.45 11.62
C ARG A 255 -18.97 -0.64 11.90
N SER A 256 -17.82 -1.13 11.46
CA SER A 256 -16.73 -0.27 11.00
C SER A 256 -16.95 0.04 9.52
N ILE A 257 -16.72 1.29 9.12
CA ILE A 257 -16.98 1.88 7.80
C ILE A 257 -16.63 0.91 6.66
N ILE A 258 -17.64 0.48 5.92
CA ILE A 258 -17.50 -0.31 4.69
C ILE A 258 -17.08 0.66 3.58
N SER A 259 -15.90 0.45 3.01
CA SER A 259 -15.49 1.06 1.75
C SER A 259 -16.14 0.27 0.61
N ASP A 260 -17.28 0.70 0.12
CA ASP A 260 -17.86 0.19 -1.13
C ASP A 260 -17.06 0.75 -2.32
N LEU A 261 -16.14 -0.04 -2.84
CA LEU A 261 -15.63 0.12 -4.20
C LEU A 261 -16.25 -0.98 -5.06
N PRO A 262 -17.30 -0.70 -5.85
CA PRO A 262 -17.84 -1.65 -6.79
C PRO A 262 -16.95 -1.68 -8.03
N ASN A 263 -15.99 -2.60 -8.03
CA ASN A 263 -15.35 -3.17 -9.22
C ASN A 263 -14.81 -4.55 -8.85
N ALA A 264 -15.72 -5.51 -8.75
CA ALA A 264 -15.40 -6.92 -8.58
C ALA A 264 -14.70 -7.44 -9.84
N THR A 265 -13.37 -7.53 -9.81
CA THR A 265 -12.70 -8.68 -10.44
C THR A 265 -12.99 -9.92 -9.58
N ARG A 266 -12.91 -11.10 -10.20
CA ARG A 266 -13.31 -12.42 -9.68
C ARG A 266 -12.44 -12.92 -8.49
N ASP A 267 -12.10 -12.04 -7.57
CA ASP A 267 -11.17 -12.23 -6.47
C ASP A 267 -11.91 -12.31 -5.13
N ARG A 268 -11.31 -13.06 -4.21
CA ARG A 268 -11.78 -13.47 -2.88
C ARG A 268 -12.65 -12.43 -2.15
N VAL A 269 -13.82 -12.86 -1.65
CA VAL A 269 -14.68 -12.02 -0.79
C VAL A 269 -14.09 -12.00 0.62
N VAL A 270 -13.44 -10.89 0.97
CA VAL A 270 -12.92 -10.63 2.31
C VAL A 270 -13.86 -9.66 3.02
N GLN A 271 -14.36 -10.06 4.19
CA GLN A 271 -15.21 -9.22 5.03
C GLN A 271 -14.42 -8.78 6.27
N LYS A 272 -14.23 -7.48 6.42
CA LYS A 272 -13.49 -6.90 7.55
C LYS A 272 -14.44 -6.66 8.71
N THR A 273 -14.04 -7.05 9.92
CA THR A 273 -14.81 -6.84 11.16
C THR A 273 -13.86 -6.59 12.34
N GLU A 274 -14.44 -6.25 13.48
CA GLU A 274 -13.71 -6.11 14.74
C GLU A 274 -14.44 -6.86 15.85
N TRP A 275 -13.70 -7.67 16.61
CA TRP A 275 -14.23 -8.39 17.77
C TRP A 275 -13.30 -8.24 18.96
N ARG A 276 -13.85 -7.78 20.10
CA ARG A 276 -13.10 -7.47 21.34
C ARG A 276 -11.85 -6.61 21.14
N GLY A 277 -11.91 -5.62 20.24
CA GLY A 277 -10.79 -4.72 19.95
C GLY A 277 -9.79 -5.27 18.92
N LYS A 278 -9.91 -6.53 18.50
CA LYS A 278 -9.05 -7.13 17.47
C LYS A 278 -9.69 -7.00 16.10
N LYS A 279 -8.91 -6.53 15.12
CA LYS A 279 -9.30 -6.52 13.70
C LYS A 279 -9.27 -7.95 13.16
N ILE A 280 -10.31 -8.35 12.45
CA ILE A 280 -10.47 -9.68 11.87
C ILE A 280 -10.87 -9.55 10.41
N ASP A 281 -10.13 -10.21 9.54
CA ASP A 281 -10.47 -10.37 8.13
C ASP A 281 -11.09 -11.78 7.94
N ILE A 282 -12.39 -11.82 7.65
CA ILE A 282 -13.14 -13.06 7.40
C ILE A 282 -13.06 -13.41 5.93
N VAL A 283 -12.54 -14.60 5.62
CA VAL A 283 -12.44 -15.13 4.26
C VAL A 283 -13.49 -16.22 4.05
N ASP A 284 -14.49 -15.96 3.17
CA ASP A 284 -15.50 -16.96 2.81
C ASP A 284 -15.07 -17.78 1.59
N THR A 285 -14.94 -19.09 1.76
CA THR A 285 -14.62 -20.02 0.67
C THR A 285 -15.80 -20.28 -0.29
N ALA A 286 -17.01 -19.81 0.03
CA ALA A 286 -18.21 -20.04 -0.76
C ALA A 286 -18.37 -19.18 -2.03
N GLY A 287 -17.60 -18.09 -2.18
CA GLY A 287 -17.72 -17.16 -3.32
C GLY A 287 -17.28 -17.70 -4.69
N TRP A 288 -16.89 -18.98 -4.76
CA TRP A 288 -16.23 -19.62 -5.90
C TRP A 288 -17.11 -20.66 -6.61
N ASN A 289 -18.41 -20.40 -6.76
CA ASN A 289 -19.33 -21.38 -7.37
C ASN A 289 -19.40 -21.26 -8.90
N ASN A 290 -19.13 -22.37 -9.60
CA ASN A 290 -19.65 -22.66 -10.94
C ASN A 290 -19.87 -24.20 -11.08
N GLY A 291 -21.12 -24.62 -11.33
CA GLY A 291 -21.51 -25.92 -11.90
C GLY A 291 -21.60 -27.16 -10.97
N PRO A 292 -22.63 -28.03 -11.12
CA PRO A 292 -22.69 -29.32 -10.41
C PRO A 292 -21.91 -30.42 -11.16
N GLY A 293 -20.94 -31.04 -10.47
CA GLY A 293 -20.18 -32.21 -10.95
C GLY A 293 -18.78 -32.35 -10.34
N GLU A 294 -18.08 -31.23 -10.11
CA GLU A 294 -16.68 -31.19 -9.64
C GLU A 294 -16.52 -30.61 -8.21
N ILE A 295 -17.62 -30.59 -7.46
CA ILE A 295 -17.75 -29.78 -6.23
C ILE A 295 -16.81 -30.26 -5.11
N ALA A 296 -16.60 -31.57 -4.93
CA ALA A 296 -15.86 -32.10 -3.79
C ALA A 296 -14.34 -31.84 -3.85
N GLU A 297 -13.70 -32.11 -5.00
CA GLU A 297 -12.27 -31.90 -5.19
C GLU A 297 -11.90 -30.40 -5.14
N LYS A 298 -12.71 -29.57 -5.79
CA LYS A 298 -12.59 -28.10 -5.71
C LYS A 298 -12.80 -27.57 -4.28
N THR A 299 -13.75 -28.13 -3.53
CA THR A 299 -13.96 -27.75 -2.12
C THR A 299 -12.72 -28.08 -1.28
N LEU A 300 -12.06 -29.22 -1.53
CA LEU A 300 -10.83 -29.58 -0.83
C LEU A 300 -9.66 -28.68 -1.20
N GLU A 301 -9.49 -28.33 -2.48
CA GLU A 301 -8.46 -27.41 -2.95
C GLU A 301 -8.65 -26.00 -2.38
N GLN A 302 -9.89 -25.48 -2.38
CA GLN A 302 -10.26 -24.21 -1.76
C GLN A 302 -9.98 -24.21 -0.26
N THR A 303 -10.37 -25.28 0.42
CA THR A 303 -10.11 -25.43 1.86
C THR A 303 -8.60 -25.47 2.11
N ARG A 304 -7.81 -26.14 1.26
CA ARG A 304 -6.35 -26.19 1.39
C ARG A 304 -5.72 -24.81 1.27
N MET A 305 -6.13 -24.01 0.29
CA MET A 305 -5.64 -22.63 0.13
C MET A 305 -6.02 -21.76 1.33
N ALA A 306 -7.27 -21.83 1.78
CA ALA A 306 -7.75 -21.04 2.92
C ALA A 306 -7.01 -21.40 4.22
N VAL A 307 -6.70 -22.68 4.43
CA VAL A 307 -5.96 -23.18 5.60
C VAL A 307 -4.50 -22.75 5.61
N GLN A 308 -3.88 -22.50 4.45
CA GLN A 308 -2.49 -22.06 4.34
C GLN A 308 -2.30 -20.59 4.73
N GLU A 309 -3.32 -19.76 4.53
CA GLU A 309 -3.25 -18.30 4.71
C GLU A 309 -3.90 -17.82 6.02
N ALA A 310 -4.74 -18.66 6.66
CA ALA A 310 -5.51 -18.27 7.84
C ALA A 310 -4.77 -18.51 9.16
N ASP A 311 -4.90 -17.56 10.08
CA ASP A 311 -4.43 -17.65 11.47
C ASP A 311 -5.28 -18.62 12.30
N ALA A 312 -6.57 -18.68 11.98
CA ALA A 312 -7.50 -19.69 12.48
C ALA A 312 -8.55 -20.05 11.44
N VAL A 313 -9.11 -21.25 11.57
CA VAL A 313 -10.09 -21.80 10.66
C VAL A 313 -11.36 -22.17 11.41
N ILE A 314 -12.49 -21.63 10.97
CA ILE A 314 -13.82 -22.04 11.43
C ILE A 314 -14.34 -23.09 10.43
N PHE A 315 -14.36 -24.34 10.86
CA PHE A 315 -14.93 -25.42 10.06
C PHE A 315 -16.40 -25.62 10.42
N VAL A 316 -17.28 -25.35 9.46
CA VAL A 316 -18.74 -25.36 9.64
C VAL A 316 -19.32 -26.67 9.14
N ILE A 317 -20.10 -27.35 9.99
CA ILE A 317 -20.98 -28.46 9.64
C ILE A 317 -22.44 -28.10 9.95
N ASP A 318 -23.38 -28.88 9.45
CA ASP A 318 -24.82 -28.68 9.67
C ASP A 318 -25.34 -29.75 10.64
N VAL A 319 -25.97 -29.32 11.74
CA VAL A 319 -26.52 -30.23 12.76
C VAL A 319 -27.64 -31.13 12.24
N ASN A 320 -28.36 -30.69 11.21
CA ASN A 320 -29.49 -31.44 10.65
C ASN A 320 -29.06 -32.49 9.63
N SER A 321 -27.75 -32.59 9.34
CA SER A 321 -27.22 -33.49 8.32
C SER A 321 -26.19 -34.45 8.91
N PRO A 322 -26.18 -35.72 8.51
CA PRO A 322 -25.15 -36.66 8.94
C PRO A 322 -23.76 -36.27 8.39
N LEU A 323 -22.71 -36.67 9.10
CA LEU A 323 -21.32 -36.44 8.69
C LEU A 323 -20.98 -37.14 7.37
N THR A 324 -20.61 -36.34 6.37
CA THR A 324 -20.28 -36.83 5.02
C THR A 324 -18.81 -37.25 4.90
N THR A 325 -18.46 -37.92 3.80
CA THR A 325 -17.05 -38.24 3.46
C THR A 325 -16.21 -36.96 3.31
N LEU A 326 -16.79 -35.90 2.74
CA LEU A 326 -16.12 -34.61 2.56
C LEU A 326 -15.82 -33.94 3.91
N ASP A 327 -16.74 -34.01 4.87
CA ASP A 327 -16.50 -33.48 6.23
C ASP A 327 -15.35 -34.20 6.92
N ARG A 328 -15.25 -35.53 6.76
CA ARG A 328 -14.14 -36.33 7.28
C ARG A 328 -12.81 -36.00 6.60
N GLN A 329 -12.82 -35.75 5.28
CA GLN A 329 -11.63 -35.37 4.51
C GLN A 329 -11.13 -33.98 4.92
N ILE A 330 -12.02 -32.99 5.04
CA ILE A 330 -11.69 -31.65 5.53
C ILE A 330 -11.15 -31.73 6.96
N ALA A 331 -11.82 -32.46 7.85
CA ALA A 331 -11.33 -32.66 9.22
C ALA A 331 -9.96 -33.32 9.27
N SER A 332 -9.73 -34.36 8.44
CA SER A 332 -8.42 -35.00 8.34
C SER A 332 -7.35 -34.05 7.81
N MET A 333 -7.71 -33.13 6.91
CA MET A 333 -6.78 -32.14 6.38
C MET A 333 -6.40 -31.11 7.46
N LEU A 334 -7.38 -30.59 8.19
CA LEU A 334 -7.17 -29.65 9.30
C LEU A 334 -6.31 -30.26 10.42
N ARG A 335 -6.55 -31.54 10.76
CA ARG A 335 -5.68 -32.26 11.73
C ARG A 335 -4.24 -32.40 11.26
N ARG A 336 -4.02 -32.59 9.94
CA ARG A 336 -2.67 -32.73 9.37
C ARG A 336 -1.95 -31.40 9.19
N SER A 337 -2.68 -30.30 8.95
CA SER A 337 -2.07 -28.98 8.73
C SER A 337 -1.57 -28.33 10.03
N GLY A 338 -2.06 -28.77 11.19
CA GLY A 338 -1.72 -28.18 12.48
C GLY A 338 -2.27 -26.76 12.70
N THR A 339 -3.08 -26.27 11.76
CA THR A 339 -3.75 -24.96 11.82
C THR A 339 -4.77 -24.96 12.96
N ALA A 340 -4.90 -23.83 13.66
CA ALA A 340 -5.88 -23.67 14.72
C ALA A 340 -7.31 -23.77 14.16
N ALA A 341 -7.99 -24.89 14.38
CA ALA A 341 -9.33 -25.13 13.88
C ALA A 341 -10.37 -25.13 15.01
N VAL A 342 -11.50 -24.47 14.78
CA VAL A 342 -12.71 -24.52 15.61
C VAL A 342 -13.82 -25.17 14.80
N LEU A 343 -14.45 -26.19 15.37
CA LEU A 343 -15.59 -26.87 14.75
C LEU A 343 -16.89 -26.16 15.14
N ALA A 344 -17.56 -25.54 14.18
CA ALA A 344 -18.85 -24.90 14.36
C ALA A 344 -19.96 -25.82 13.82
N VAL A 345 -20.92 -26.17 14.68
CA VAL A 345 -22.09 -26.97 14.29
C VAL A 345 -23.27 -26.04 14.12
N ASN A 346 -23.57 -25.70 12.87
CA ASN A 346 -24.54 -24.69 12.51
C ASN A 346 -25.97 -25.22 12.41
N LYS A 347 -26.94 -24.30 12.44
CA LYS A 347 -28.40 -24.53 12.46
C LYS A 347 -28.91 -25.17 13.77
N ALA A 348 -28.19 -24.98 14.88
CA ALA A 348 -28.63 -25.36 16.23
C ALA A 348 -29.68 -24.36 16.76
N ASP A 349 -30.85 -24.32 16.11
CA ASP A 349 -31.88 -23.32 16.35
C ASP A 349 -32.72 -23.59 17.62
N THR A 350 -32.67 -24.82 18.14
CA THR A 350 -33.38 -25.26 19.36
C THR A 350 -32.43 -25.97 20.32
N SER A 351 -32.79 -26.08 21.60
CA SER A 351 -32.01 -26.80 22.63
C SER A 351 -31.84 -28.29 22.30
N VAL A 352 -32.80 -28.90 21.60
CA VAL A 352 -32.71 -30.28 21.12
C VAL A 352 -31.64 -30.42 20.04
N LEU A 353 -31.57 -29.48 19.11
CA LEU A 353 -30.55 -29.48 18.06
C LEU A 353 -29.17 -29.14 18.63
N GLU A 354 -29.09 -28.28 19.64
CA GLU A 354 -27.86 -28.00 20.38
C GLU A 354 -27.24 -29.26 21.01
N ALA A 355 -28.07 -30.12 21.62
CA ALA A 355 -27.62 -31.44 22.09
C ALA A 355 -27.12 -32.35 20.96
N GLY A 356 -27.67 -32.22 19.75
CA GLY A 356 -27.24 -32.93 18.54
C GLY A 356 -25.84 -32.55 18.04
N ALA A 357 -25.28 -31.42 18.49
CA ALA A 357 -23.93 -30.98 18.09
C ALA A 357 -22.81 -31.93 18.56
N GLY A 358 -23.09 -32.80 19.53
CA GLY A 358 -22.16 -33.83 20.01
C GLY A 358 -21.67 -34.78 18.92
N GLU A 359 -22.41 -34.95 17.81
CA GLU A 359 -21.95 -35.70 16.63
C GLU A 359 -20.59 -35.19 16.09
N GLY A 360 -20.32 -33.89 16.24
CA GLY A 360 -19.08 -33.25 15.79
C GLY A 360 -17.80 -33.82 16.42
N TRP A 361 -17.88 -34.44 17.61
CA TRP A 361 -16.72 -35.07 18.26
C TRP A 361 -16.08 -36.15 17.40
N LYS A 362 -16.86 -36.84 16.57
CA LYS A 362 -16.40 -37.89 15.64
C LYS A 362 -15.37 -37.36 14.63
N LEU A 363 -15.27 -36.05 14.44
CA LEU A 363 -14.30 -35.39 13.54
C LEU A 363 -12.95 -35.10 14.22
N GLY A 364 -12.82 -35.26 15.54
CA GLY A 364 -11.53 -35.16 16.24
C GLY A 364 -10.86 -33.80 16.18
N LEU A 365 -11.62 -32.70 16.19
CA LEU A 365 -11.13 -31.31 16.14
C LEU A 365 -11.33 -30.56 17.49
N GLY A 366 -11.60 -31.31 18.56
CA GLY A 366 -11.96 -30.78 19.88
C GLY A 366 -13.46 -30.58 20.04
N GLU A 367 -13.84 -29.82 21.06
CA GLU A 367 -15.24 -29.54 21.39
C GLU A 367 -15.95 -28.76 20.26
N PRO A 368 -17.10 -29.27 19.74
CA PRO A 368 -17.92 -28.59 18.76
C PRO A 368 -18.68 -27.45 19.42
N VAL A 369 -18.66 -26.29 18.78
CA VAL A 369 -19.43 -25.12 19.20
C VAL A 369 -20.78 -25.13 18.47
N PRO A 370 -21.91 -25.34 19.16
CA PRO A 370 -23.22 -25.22 18.54
C PRO A 370 -23.52 -23.75 18.23
N ILE A 371 -23.90 -23.45 16.99
CA ILE A 371 -24.24 -22.09 16.56
C ILE A 371 -25.55 -22.06 15.76
N SER A 372 -26.17 -20.89 15.75
CA SER A 372 -27.19 -20.54 14.75
C SER A 372 -26.75 -19.29 14.01
N SER A 373 -26.23 -19.45 12.79
CA SER A 373 -25.90 -18.31 11.92
C SER A 373 -27.14 -17.48 11.55
N LEU A 374 -28.36 -18.03 11.64
CA LEU A 374 -29.60 -17.32 11.33
C LEU A 374 -30.14 -16.53 12.52
N HIS A 375 -29.97 -17.02 13.75
CA HIS A 375 -30.49 -16.37 14.96
C HIS A 375 -29.42 -15.71 15.82
N GLY A 376 -28.13 -15.94 15.52
CA GLY A 376 -26.99 -15.28 16.16
C GLY A 376 -26.51 -15.97 17.44
N ARG A 377 -27.08 -17.13 17.77
CA ARG A 377 -26.72 -17.91 18.95
C ARG A 377 -25.33 -18.53 18.79
N GLY A 378 -24.53 -18.49 19.85
CA GLY A 378 -23.21 -19.15 19.93
C GLY A 378 -22.10 -18.50 19.10
N ILE A 379 -22.38 -17.41 18.37
CA ILE A 379 -21.38 -16.75 17.51
C ILE A 379 -20.32 -16.03 18.34
N GLY A 380 -20.70 -15.43 19.46
CA GLY A 380 -19.76 -14.79 20.37
C GLY A 380 -18.74 -15.80 20.91
N ASP A 381 -19.23 -16.93 21.45
CA ASP A 381 -18.40 -18.01 21.96
C ASP A 381 -17.53 -18.62 20.86
N LEU A 382 -18.08 -18.75 19.64
CA LEU A 382 -17.32 -19.21 18.47
C LEU A 382 -16.16 -18.26 18.14
N LEU A 383 -16.40 -16.95 18.11
CA LEU A 383 -15.37 -15.95 17.81
C LEU A 383 -14.35 -15.84 18.95
N ASP A 384 -14.78 -15.94 20.19
CA ASP A 384 -13.90 -15.95 21.36
C ASP A 384 -12.99 -17.17 21.32
N LEU A 385 -13.53 -18.36 21.04
CA LEU A 385 -12.76 -19.58 20.89
C LEU A 385 -11.85 -19.52 19.65
N ALA A 386 -12.33 -18.95 18.54
CA ALA A 386 -11.52 -18.75 17.34
C ALA A 386 -10.36 -17.79 17.60
N LEU A 387 -10.56 -16.71 18.35
CA LEU A 387 -9.51 -15.77 18.76
C LEU A 387 -8.57 -16.35 19.83
N GLN A 388 -9.05 -17.23 20.70
CA GLN A 388 -8.25 -17.92 21.69
C GLN A 388 -7.37 -19.00 21.05
N LYS A 389 -7.94 -19.76 20.10
CA LYS A 389 -7.23 -20.79 19.34
C LYS A 389 -6.37 -20.21 18.24
N ALA A 390 -6.79 -19.10 17.63
CA ALA A 390 -5.90 -18.22 16.87
C ALA A 390 -4.80 -17.89 17.85
N LYS A 391 -3.69 -18.61 17.73
CA LYS A 391 -2.54 -18.31 18.55
C LYS A 391 -2.32 -16.81 18.31
N GLY A 392 -1.95 -16.07 19.35
CA GLY A 392 -0.78 -15.22 19.14
C GLY A 392 0.31 -16.20 18.70
N GLY A 393 0.29 -16.58 17.41
CA GLY A 393 1.29 -17.44 16.85
C GLY A 393 2.54 -16.68 17.19
N LYS A 394 3.54 -17.30 17.77
CA LYS A 394 4.61 -17.79 16.90
C LYS A 394 4.24 -17.71 15.40
N ARG A 395 4.06 -16.49 14.87
CA ARG A 395 4.75 -16.05 13.67
C ARG A 395 6.08 -16.72 13.78
N ARG A 396 6.39 -17.58 12.82
CA ARG A 396 7.60 -18.40 12.83
C ARG A 396 8.76 -17.53 13.35
N GLU A 397 9.17 -17.73 14.59
CA GLU A 397 10.31 -17.03 15.20
C GLU A 397 11.64 -17.45 14.55
N LYS A 398 11.60 -18.08 13.36
CA LYS A 398 12.76 -18.41 12.53
C LYS A 398 12.66 -17.99 11.05
N ASP A 399 11.53 -17.47 10.55
CA ASP A 399 11.42 -17.12 9.10
C ASP A 399 11.04 -15.66 8.82
N GLU A 400 10.58 -14.90 9.82
CA GLU A 400 10.15 -13.53 9.57
C GLU A 400 11.31 -12.56 9.53
N GLY A 401 11.47 -11.93 8.36
CA GLY A 401 12.60 -11.08 8.02
C GLY A 401 13.72 -11.79 7.25
N LEU A 402 13.63 -13.12 7.03
CA LEU A 402 14.59 -13.82 6.17
C LEU A 402 14.14 -13.72 4.71
N SER A 403 15.03 -13.21 3.85
CA SER A 403 14.84 -13.26 2.40
C SER A 403 14.76 -14.70 1.92
N LYS A 404 13.73 -15.04 1.14
CA LYS A 404 13.55 -16.40 0.61
C LYS A 404 14.30 -16.53 -0.70
N VAL A 405 15.25 -17.46 -0.76
CA VAL A 405 16.12 -17.63 -1.93
C VAL A 405 16.03 -19.06 -2.44
N ALA A 406 15.73 -19.24 -3.72
CA ALA A 406 15.70 -20.57 -4.35
C ALA A 406 16.98 -20.84 -5.16
N ILE A 407 17.51 -22.06 -5.11
CA ILE A 407 18.59 -22.53 -6.00
C ILE A 407 17.96 -23.39 -7.10
N ILE A 408 18.01 -22.91 -8.34
CA ILE A 408 17.31 -23.52 -9.48
C ILE A 408 18.32 -23.82 -10.58
N GLY A 409 18.05 -24.86 -11.37
CA GLY A 409 18.91 -25.26 -12.49
C GLY A 409 18.70 -26.73 -12.82
N LYS A 410 19.20 -27.16 -13.97
CA LYS A 410 19.10 -28.55 -14.40
C LYS A 410 19.77 -29.54 -13.44
N PRO A 411 19.45 -30.84 -13.52
CA PRO A 411 20.24 -31.88 -12.86
C PRO A 411 21.75 -31.73 -13.16
N ASN A 412 22.61 -32.11 -12.21
CA ASN A 412 24.08 -32.19 -12.36
C ASN A 412 24.86 -30.90 -12.66
N VAL A 413 24.21 -29.72 -12.70
CA VAL A 413 24.90 -28.42 -12.82
C VAL A 413 25.64 -27.97 -11.53
N GLY A 414 25.58 -28.78 -10.46
CA GLY A 414 26.27 -28.50 -9.19
C GLY A 414 25.46 -27.80 -8.11
N LYS A 415 24.11 -27.79 -8.21
CA LYS A 415 23.21 -27.21 -7.17
C LYS A 415 23.46 -27.78 -5.77
N SER A 416 23.64 -29.09 -5.65
CA SER A 416 23.86 -29.78 -4.35
C SER A 416 25.20 -29.45 -3.74
N THR A 417 26.23 -29.37 -4.57
CA THR A 417 27.55 -28.92 -4.16
C THR A 417 27.50 -27.47 -3.68
N LEU A 418 26.78 -26.59 -4.41
CA LEU A 418 26.58 -25.19 -4.03
C LEU A 418 25.82 -25.05 -2.71
N LEU A 419 24.70 -25.76 -2.55
CA LEU A 419 23.91 -25.76 -1.32
C LEU A 419 24.77 -26.15 -0.11
N ASN A 420 25.46 -27.29 -0.20
CA ASN A 420 26.32 -27.76 0.89
C ASN A 420 27.41 -26.76 1.25
N ARG A 421 27.96 -26.05 0.26
CA ARG A 421 28.95 -25.02 0.51
C ARG A 421 28.35 -23.80 1.20
N LEU A 422 27.22 -23.29 0.72
CA LEU A 422 26.52 -22.17 1.34
C LEU A 422 26.10 -22.46 2.79
N LEU A 423 25.78 -23.72 3.10
CA LEU A 423 25.51 -24.19 4.47
C LEU A 423 26.78 -24.41 5.31
N GLY A 424 27.91 -24.68 4.67
CA GLY A 424 29.17 -25.05 5.31
C GLY A 424 30.06 -23.87 5.75
N GLU A 425 29.91 -22.70 5.13
CA GLU A 425 30.81 -21.56 5.38
C GLU A 425 30.62 -20.86 6.75
N ASN A 426 29.54 -21.12 7.50
CA ASN A 426 29.36 -20.61 8.87
C ASN A 426 28.48 -21.54 9.74
N ARG A 427 29.05 -22.68 10.17
CA ARG A 427 28.49 -23.44 11.30
C ARG A 427 28.71 -22.65 12.60
N SER A 428 27.82 -21.72 12.92
CA SER A 428 27.53 -21.41 14.32
C SER A 428 26.49 -22.41 14.80
N VAL A 429 26.84 -23.11 15.89
CA VAL A 429 26.02 -24.15 16.52
C VAL A 429 24.64 -23.59 16.84
N VAL A 430 23.59 -24.12 16.21
CA VAL A 430 22.23 -24.05 16.77
C VAL A 430 21.91 -25.45 17.27
N SER A 431 21.67 -25.50 18.57
CA SER A 431 21.29 -26.64 19.42
C SER A 431 20.47 -27.70 18.69
N GLY A 432 20.97 -28.94 18.76
CA GLY A 432 20.19 -30.11 18.44
C GLY A 432 19.05 -30.27 19.44
N GLU A 433 17.82 -30.21 18.94
CA GLU A 433 16.75 -31.06 19.45
C GLU A 433 16.07 -31.70 18.23
N ALA A 434 16.27 -33.02 18.14
CA ALA A 434 15.62 -33.86 17.18
C ALA A 434 14.11 -33.88 17.47
N GLY A 435 13.34 -33.28 16.56
CA GLY A 435 11.88 -33.29 16.57
C GLY A 435 11.39 -33.40 15.13
N THR A 436 11.41 -34.60 14.58
CA THR A 436 10.81 -34.95 13.31
C THR A 436 9.29 -34.74 13.36
N THR A 437 8.72 -33.93 12.47
CA THR A 437 7.52 -34.28 11.66
C THR A 437 7.11 -33.17 10.67
N ARG A 438 7.20 -33.54 9.37
CA ARG A 438 6.45 -33.07 8.18
C ARG A 438 6.39 -31.57 7.84
N ASP A 439 7.53 -31.01 7.45
CA ASP A 439 7.82 -30.61 6.05
C ASP A 439 9.23 -30.01 6.02
N SER A 440 10.23 -30.89 6.06
CA SER A 440 11.66 -30.59 6.20
C SER A 440 12.33 -30.19 4.87
N VAL A 441 11.77 -29.23 4.13
CA VAL A 441 12.18 -28.94 2.75
C VAL A 441 12.97 -27.63 2.59
N ASP A 442 12.84 -26.69 3.52
CA ASP A 442 13.56 -25.41 3.47
C ASP A 442 14.61 -25.34 4.59
N GLU A 443 15.78 -24.76 4.32
CA GLU A 443 16.88 -24.64 5.30
C GLU A 443 17.32 -23.19 5.47
N VAL A 444 17.66 -22.80 6.70
CA VAL A 444 18.22 -21.47 6.96
C VAL A 444 19.72 -21.49 6.75
N ALA A 445 20.23 -20.63 5.87
CA ALA A 445 21.65 -20.49 5.57
C ALA A 445 22.17 -19.12 6.00
N ASN A 446 23.36 -19.10 6.64
CA ASN A 446 24.10 -17.89 6.98
C ASN A 446 25.19 -17.67 5.92
N VAL A 447 24.92 -16.84 4.91
CA VAL A 447 25.85 -16.59 3.80
C VAL A 447 26.46 -15.19 3.99
N GLY A 448 27.74 -15.16 4.39
CA GLY A 448 28.37 -13.92 4.87
C GLY A 448 27.64 -13.38 6.11
N ASN A 449 27.20 -12.12 6.05
CA ASN A 449 26.43 -11.46 7.11
C ASN A 449 24.90 -11.57 6.91
N HIS A 450 24.46 -12.27 5.88
CA HIS A 450 23.05 -12.37 5.51
C HIS A 450 22.48 -13.73 5.90
N ARG A 451 21.23 -13.72 6.36
CA ARG A 451 20.49 -14.92 6.71
C ARG A 451 19.38 -15.11 5.70
N TRP A 452 19.36 -16.26 5.03
CA TRP A 452 18.37 -16.59 4.02
C TRP A 452 17.62 -17.85 4.39
N LEU A 453 16.36 -17.92 3.98
CA LEU A 453 15.62 -19.17 3.93
C LEU A 453 15.79 -19.77 2.52
N LEU A 454 16.57 -20.83 2.41
CA LEU A 454 16.76 -21.57 1.16
C LEU A 454 15.55 -22.45 0.90
N ILE A 455 14.86 -22.19 -0.21
CA ILE A 455 13.62 -22.86 -0.59
C ILE A 455 13.91 -24.14 -1.40
N ASP A 456 13.20 -25.22 -1.08
CA ASP A 456 13.23 -26.51 -1.81
C ASP A 456 14.60 -27.24 -1.82
N THR A 457 15.27 -27.25 -0.67
CA THR A 457 16.56 -27.94 -0.44
C THR A 457 16.44 -29.47 -0.47
N ALA A 458 15.29 -30.05 -0.16
CA ALA A 458 15.10 -31.51 -0.16
C ALA A 458 15.23 -32.15 -1.56
N GLY A 459 14.94 -31.40 -2.62
CA GLY A 459 15.19 -31.83 -4.01
C GLY A 459 16.67 -31.79 -4.40
N ILE A 460 17.47 -31.01 -3.67
CA ILE A 460 18.90 -30.82 -3.88
C ILE A 460 19.71 -31.84 -3.06
N SER A 461 19.25 -32.24 -1.87
CA SER A 461 19.97 -33.13 -0.94
C SER A 461 19.82 -34.64 -1.23
N ARG A 462 18.99 -35.06 -2.19
CA ARG A 462 18.87 -36.49 -2.56
C ARG A 462 19.94 -36.89 -3.58
N ARG A 463 20.61 -38.02 -3.33
CA ARG A 463 21.76 -38.56 -4.09
C ARG A 463 21.47 -38.65 -5.61
N PRO A 464 22.50 -38.50 -6.48
CA PRO A 464 22.34 -38.39 -7.94
C PRO A 464 21.73 -39.61 -8.66
N ASN A 465 21.68 -40.78 -8.03
CA ASN A 465 21.53 -42.07 -8.73
C ASN A 465 20.08 -42.53 -9.00
N MET A 466 19.05 -41.72 -8.83
CA MET A 466 17.68 -42.13 -9.13
C MET A 466 16.81 -40.98 -9.64
N ALA A 467 17.05 -40.54 -10.87
CA ALA A 467 16.07 -39.74 -11.62
C ALA A 467 16.34 -39.72 -13.14
N GLU A 468 16.76 -40.83 -13.75
CA GLU A 468 16.60 -40.97 -15.20
C GLU A 468 15.13 -41.32 -15.47
N GLY A 469 14.34 -40.32 -15.89
CA GLY A 469 13.01 -40.58 -16.47
C GLY A 469 11.86 -39.61 -16.16
N LEU A 470 12.05 -38.47 -15.47
CA LEU A 470 10.90 -37.61 -15.10
C LEU A 470 11.19 -36.10 -15.16
N ASP A 471 11.40 -35.55 -16.36
CA ASP A 471 11.53 -34.10 -16.62
C ASP A 471 10.34 -33.27 -16.08
N TYR A 472 9.14 -33.87 -16.09
CA TYR A 472 7.91 -33.22 -15.64
C TYR A 472 7.93 -32.86 -14.15
N TYR A 473 8.48 -33.72 -13.29
CA TYR A 473 8.53 -33.47 -11.84
C TYR A 473 9.62 -32.45 -11.47
N SER A 474 10.72 -32.41 -12.22
CA SER A 474 11.76 -31.38 -12.07
C SER A 474 11.23 -29.99 -12.43
N PHE A 475 10.35 -29.91 -13.44
CA PHE A 475 9.70 -28.67 -13.87
C PHE A 475 8.69 -28.14 -12.83
N ILE A 476 7.79 -29.00 -12.30
CA ILE A 476 6.80 -28.60 -11.29
C ILE A 476 7.48 -28.18 -9.97
N ARG A 477 8.56 -28.87 -9.56
CA ARG A 477 9.32 -28.48 -8.36
C ARG A 477 9.99 -27.13 -8.51
N SER A 478 10.65 -26.91 -9.66
CA SER A 478 11.23 -25.60 -9.99
C SER A 478 10.17 -24.50 -9.94
N GLN A 479 8.95 -24.76 -10.39
CA GLN A 479 7.85 -23.80 -10.34
C GLN A 479 7.47 -23.42 -8.91
N ASN A 480 7.24 -24.42 -8.05
CA ASN A 480 6.91 -24.17 -6.64
C ASN A 480 8.03 -23.42 -5.90
N ALA A 481 9.29 -23.72 -6.20
CA ALA A 481 10.43 -23.03 -5.62
C ALA A 481 10.49 -21.55 -6.05
N ILE A 482 10.22 -21.25 -7.34
CA ILE A 482 10.13 -19.87 -7.86
C ILE A 482 8.99 -19.12 -7.18
N ASP A 483 7.80 -19.71 -7.09
CA ASP A 483 6.62 -19.00 -6.59
C ASP A 483 6.76 -18.63 -5.10
N ARG A 484 7.44 -19.48 -4.33
CA ARG A 484 7.70 -19.30 -2.89
C ARG A 484 8.92 -18.41 -2.55
N SER A 485 9.79 -18.12 -3.52
CA SER A 485 11.00 -17.32 -3.29
C SER A 485 10.79 -15.82 -3.54
N ASP A 486 11.68 -15.00 -3.00
CA ASP A 486 11.81 -13.56 -3.31
C ASP A 486 12.88 -13.33 -4.39
N ALA A 487 13.94 -14.14 -4.37
CA ALA A 487 14.99 -14.20 -5.38
C ALA A 487 15.35 -15.64 -5.75
N CYS A 488 15.87 -15.80 -6.97
CA CYS A 488 16.27 -17.08 -7.55
C CYS A 488 17.73 -17.01 -8.00
N MET A 489 18.53 -17.96 -7.52
CA MET A 489 19.86 -18.25 -8.02
C MET A 489 19.74 -19.34 -9.09
N VAL A 490 19.91 -18.98 -10.37
CA VAL A 490 19.89 -19.94 -11.47
C VAL A 490 21.31 -20.42 -11.73
N VAL A 491 21.57 -21.70 -11.48
CA VAL A 491 22.87 -22.35 -11.66
C VAL A 491 22.94 -22.97 -13.05
N LEU A 492 23.94 -22.55 -13.81
CA LEU A 492 24.26 -22.99 -15.17
C LEU A 492 25.63 -23.67 -15.15
N ASP A 493 25.83 -24.64 -16.04
CA ASP A 493 27.11 -25.35 -16.18
C ASP A 493 27.94 -24.67 -17.28
N SER A 494 29.13 -24.17 -16.94
CA SER A 494 30.01 -23.46 -17.88
C SER A 494 30.80 -24.38 -18.81
N THR A 495 30.76 -25.69 -18.59
CA THR A 495 31.41 -26.69 -19.46
C THR A 495 30.52 -27.11 -20.62
N HIS A 496 29.27 -26.63 -20.67
CA HIS A 496 28.30 -27.01 -21.69
C HIS A 496 27.56 -25.77 -22.23
N PRO A 497 27.14 -25.79 -23.52
CA PRO A 497 26.32 -24.72 -24.09
C PRO A 497 24.97 -24.56 -23.36
N LEU A 498 24.46 -23.33 -23.33
CA LEU A 498 23.12 -23.03 -22.82
C LEU A 498 22.05 -23.80 -23.58
N SER A 499 21.19 -24.50 -22.85
CA SER A 499 20.06 -25.19 -23.48
C SER A 499 18.77 -24.37 -23.45
N LYS A 500 17.78 -24.85 -24.22
CA LYS A 500 16.39 -24.39 -24.16
C LYS A 500 15.77 -24.47 -22.76
N GLN A 501 16.15 -25.45 -21.94
CA GLN A 501 15.61 -25.60 -20.58
C GLN A 501 16.14 -24.51 -19.64
N ASP A 502 17.41 -24.13 -19.80
CA ASP A 502 18.03 -23.07 -19.00
C ASP A 502 17.33 -21.74 -19.26
N LEU A 503 17.16 -21.39 -20.55
CA LEU A 503 16.44 -20.20 -20.97
C LEU A 503 14.97 -20.21 -20.51
N LYS A 504 14.31 -21.38 -20.54
CA LYS A 504 12.91 -21.52 -20.07
C LYS A 504 12.79 -21.24 -18.57
N VAL A 505 13.71 -21.73 -17.76
CA VAL A 505 13.75 -21.46 -16.31
C VAL A 505 13.98 -19.98 -16.05
N ILE A 506 14.95 -19.36 -16.72
CA ILE A 506 15.27 -17.93 -16.57
C ILE A 506 14.08 -17.04 -16.92
N ASN A 507 13.44 -17.30 -18.07
CA ASN A 507 12.24 -16.58 -18.48
C ASN A 507 11.11 -16.72 -17.46
N ARG A 508 10.95 -17.90 -16.85
CA ARG A 508 9.92 -18.11 -15.83
C ARG A 508 10.16 -17.32 -14.55
N VAL A 509 11.42 -17.22 -14.11
CA VAL A 509 11.80 -16.36 -12.97
C VAL A 509 11.45 -14.89 -13.27
N GLN A 510 11.74 -14.43 -14.49
CA GLN A 510 11.42 -13.07 -14.94
C GLN A 510 9.90 -12.83 -14.98
N GLU A 511 9.12 -13.75 -15.53
CA GLU A 511 7.65 -13.69 -15.57
C GLU A 511 7.02 -13.67 -14.17
N ALA A 512 7.59 -14.45 -13.24
CA ALA A 512 7.16 -14.47 -11.85
C ALA A 512 7.58 -13.23 -11.05
N GLY A 513 8.36 -12.32 -11.67
CA GLY A 513 8.75 -11.07 -11.05
C GLY A 513 9.67 -11.24 -9.84
N LYS A 514 10.53 -12.27 -9.86
CA LYS A 514 11.48 -12.58 -8.77
C LYS A 514 12.84 -11.95 -9.04
N GLY A 515 13.63 -11.69 -7.99
CA GLY A 515 15.03 -11.32 -8.17
C GLY A 515 15.78 -12.46 -8.87
N LEU A 516 16.74 -12.14 -9.74
CA LEU A 516 17.48 -13.13 -10.53
C LEU A 516 18.97 -12.89 -10.43
N VAL A 517 19.69 -13.92 -9.99
CA VAL A 517 21.15 -14.01 -10.05
C VAL A 517 21.51 -15.28 -10.83
N ILE A 518 22.41 -15.15 -11.81
CA ILE A 518 22.85 -16.25 -12.66
C ILE A 518 24.24 -16.67 -12.23
N LEU A 519 24.41 -17.95 -11.91
CA LEU A 519 25.65 -18.53 -11.45
C LEU A 519 26.20 -19.47 -12.52
N LEU A 520 27.33 -19.07 -13.12
CA LEU A 520 28.07 -19.86 -14.11
C LEU A 520 29.05 -20.77 -13.36
N ASN A 521 28.64 -22.00 -13.11
CA ASN A 521 29.33 -22.95 -12.24
C ASN A 521 30.27 -23.89 -13.03
N LYS A 522 31.19 -24.54 -12.30
CA LYS A 522 32.28 -25.39 -12.85
C LYS A 522 33.28 -24.61 -13.69
N TRP A 523 33.49 -23.33 -13.37
CA TRP A 523 34.44 -22.49 -14.10
C TRP A 523 35.89 -22.97 -14.01
N ASP A 524 36.21 -23.76 -12.99
CA ASP A 524 37.50 -24.44 -12.80
C ASP A 524 37.70 -25.63 -13.75
N GLU A 525 36.62 -26.32 -14.12
CA GLU A 525 36.65 -27.45 -15.05
C GLU A 525 36.63 -27.00 -16.52
N ALA A 526 36.05 -25.83 -16.80
CA ALA A 526 35.91 -25.33 -18.16
C ALA A 526 37.25 -24.99 -18.82
N ASP A 527 37.47 -25.47 -20.04
CA ASP A 527 38.63 -25.15 -20.85
C ASP A 527 38.53 -23.73 -21.45
N ARG A 528 39.49 -23.36 -22.31
CA ARG A 528 39.51 -22.02 -22.92
C ARG A 528 38.35 -21.80 -23.87
N GLU A 529 38.02 -22.78 -24.71
CA GLU A 529 36.97 -22.66 -25.72
C GLU A 529 35.59 -22.62 -25.06
N GLU A 530 35.37 -23.45 -24.04
CA GLU A 530 34.15 -23.47 -23.22
C GLU A 530 33.94 -22.13 -22.49
N LYS A 531 35.01 -21.54 -21.94
CA LYS A 531 34.95 -20.21 -21.31
C LYS A 531 34.65 -19.10 -22.30
N GLU A 532 35.19 -19.17 -23.51
CA GLU A 532 34.90 -18.22 -24.58
C GLU A 532 33.44 -18.36 -25.06
N LEU A 533 32.94 -19.59 -25.20
CA LEU A 533 31.55 -19.86 -25.55
C LEU A 533 30.58 -19.37 -24.47
N ALA A 534 30.82 -19.70 -23.20
CA ALA A 534 29.97 -19.28 -22.09
C ALA A 534 29.85 -17.74 -22.04
N LYS A 535 30.95 -17.01 -22.25
CA LYS A 535 30.94 -15.54 -22.33
C LYS A 535 30.15 -15.01 -23.52
N ALA A 536 30.21 -15.67 -24.66
CA ALA A 536 29.41 -15.28 -25.83
C ALA A 536 27.91 -15.52 -25.57
N GLU A 537 27.56 -16.65 -24.95
CA GLU A 537 26.19 -17.00 -24.61
C GLU A 537 25.58 -16.12 -23.50
N GLU A 538 26.41 -15.49 -22.66
CA GLU A 538 25.96 -14.49 -21.68
C GLU A 538 25.22 -13.31 -22.34
N GLU A 539 25.48 -12.98 -23.60
CA GLU A 539 24.77 -11.93 -24.34
C GLU A 539 23.29 -12.26 -24.54
N GLY A 540 22.95 -13.56 -24.62
CA GLY A 540 21.58 -14.06 -24.76
C GLY A 540 20.79 -14.09 -23.44
N LEU A 541 21.47 -13.87 -22.31
CA LEU A 541 20.86 -13.84 -20.97
C LEU A 541 20.35 -12.44 -20.62
N PRO A 542 19.38 -12.31 -19.69
CA PRO A 542 18.88 -11.00 -19.26
C PRO A 542 20.01 -10.07 -18.84
N TYR A 543 20.16 -8.95 -19.54
CA TYR A 543 21.27 -8.02 -19.36
C TYR A 543 21.28 -7.31 -17.99
N TRP A 544 20.16 -7.33 -17.28
CA TRP A 544 19.97 -6.73 -15.96
C TRP A 544 20.21 -7.71 -14.81
N ALA A 545 20.39 -9.00 -15.11
CA ALA A 545 20.66 -10.02 -14.10
C ALA A 545 22.17 -10.12 -13.88
N GLN A 546 22.59 -10.15 -12.61
CA GLN A 546 23.99 -10.35 -12.27
C GLN A 546 24.45 -11.76 -12.64
N LYS A 547 25.61 -11.84 -13.29
CA LYS A 547 26.23 -13.09 -13.74
C LYS A 547 27.54 -13.29 -12.98
N ILE A 548 27.67 -14.42 -12.29
CA ILE A 548 28.85 -14.69 -11.44
C ILE A 548 29.43 -16.04 -11.83
N ASN A 549 30.71 -16.02 -12.21
CA ASN A 549 31.46 -17.23 -12.48
C ASN A 549 31.97 -17.79 -11.16
N ILE A 550 31.58 -19.02 -10.85
CA ILE A 550 31.86 -19.69 -9.59
C ILE A 550 32.41 -21.10 -9.80
N SER A 551 33.01 -21.63 -8.74
CA SER A 551 33.23 -23.07 -8.60
C SER A 551 32.64 -23.54 -7.28
N ALA A 552 31.48 -24.19 -7.37
CA ALA A 552 30.83 -24.83 -6.24
C ALA A 552 31.64 -26.02 -5.70
N LEU A 553 32.66 -26.51 -6.42
CA LEU A 553 33.57 -27.57 -5.96
C LEU A 553 34.81 -27.02 -5.23
N THR A 554 35.42 -25.93 -5.69
CA THR A 554 36.68 -25.40 -5.09
C THR A 554 36.46 -24.28 -4.08
N GLY A 555 35.45 -23.43 -4.30
CA GLY A 555 35.04 -22.34 -3.40
C GLY A 555 35.20 -21.00 -4.08
N TRP A 556 35.79 -21.02 -5.28
CA TRP A 556 36.12 -19.84 -6.04
C TRP A 556 34.87 -18.99 -6.29
N HIS A 557 34.95 -17.71 -5.89
CA HIS A 557 33.95 -16.66 -6.03
C HIS A 557 32.59 -16.87 -5.34
N ILE A 558 32.46 -17.84 -4.44
CA ILE A 558 31.21 -18.05 -3.69
C ILE A 558 30.83 -16.82 -2.83
N SER A 559 31.81 -16.10 -2.29
CA SER A 559 31.59 -14.88 -1.50
C SER A 559 30.91 -13.74 -2.27
N LYS A 560 30.92 -13.76 -3.61
CA LYS A 560 30.24 -12.75 -4.45
C LYS A 560 28.73 -12.98 -4.55
N ILE A 561 28.25 -14.17 -4.20
CA ILE A 561 26.83 -14.54 -4.32
C ILE A 561 25.97 -13.69 -3.38
N ALA A 562 26.39 -13.53 -2.12
CA ALA A 562 25.61 -12.78 -1.13
C ALA A 562 25.36 -11.31 -1.51
N PRO A 563 26.39 -10.52 -1.85
CA PRO A 563 26.17 -9.15 -2.33
C PRO A 563 25.21 -9.06 -3.52
N ALA A 564 25.33 -9.97 -4.49
CA ALA A 564 24.49 -9.95 -5.69
C ALA A 564 23.02 -10.29 -5.41
N VAL A 565 22.77 -11.27 -4.54
CA VAL A 565 21.41 -11.64 -4.13
C VAL A 565 20.75 -10.51 -3.33
N GLU A 566 21.49 -9.86 -2.43
CA GLU A 566 21.00 -8.72 -1.64
C GLU A 566 20.73 -7.49 -2.50
N GLU A 567 21.58 -7.22 -3.49
CA GLU A 567 21.32 -6.18 -4.48
C GLU A 567 20.08 -6.48 -5.31
N ALA A 568 19.89 -7.73 -5.75
CA ALA A 568 18.67 -8.14 -6.45
C ALA A 568 17.41 -7.94 -5.60
N LEU A 569 17.45 -8.33 -4.32
CA LEU A 569 16.36 -8.20 -3.36
C LEU A 569 16.01 -6.73 -3.06
N SER A 570 17.03 -5.90 -2.82
CA SER A 570 16.85 -4.47 -2.55
C SER A 570 16.38 -3.71 -3.80
N SER A 571 16.96 -3.99 -4.96
CA SER A 571 16.51 -3.48 -6.26
C SER A 571 15.06 -3.84 -6.55
N ARG A 572 14.65 -5.06 -6.19
CA ARG A 572 13.27 -5.51 -6.35
C ARG A 572 12.30 -4.68 -5.54
N GLN A 573 12.70 -4.18 -4.37
CA GLN A 573 11.89 -3.34 -3.48
C GLN A 573 12.00 -1.83 -3.77
N LYS A 574 12.88 -1.44 -4.69
CA LYS A 574 13.24 -0.04 -4.93
C LYS A 574 12.06 0.77 -5.47
N ARG A 575 11.87 1.97 -4.92
CA ARG A 575 10.82 2.91 -5.30
C ARG A 575 11.42 4.19 -5.89
N VAL A 576 10.94 4.59 -7.06
CA VAL A 576 11.28 5.85 -7.73
C VAL A 576 10.09 6.78 -7.59
N SER A 577 10.32 8.00 -7.09
CA SER A 577 9.24 8.97 -6.93
C SER A 577 8.62 9.34 -8.28
N THR A 578 7.32 9.64 -8.28
CA THR A 578 6.60 10.06 -9.49
C THR A 578 7.25 11.30 -10.12
N HIS A 579 7.73 12.24 -9.31
CA HIS A 579 8.44 13.42 -9.81
C HIS A 579 9.72 13.05 -10.57
N GLN A 580 10.63 12.28 -9.94
CA GLN A 580 11.88 11.86 -10.58
C GLN A 580 11.63 11.04 -11.85
N LEU A 581 10.63 10.15 -11.83
CA LEU A 581 10.26 9.34 -12.99
C LEU A 581 9.77 10.19 -14.17
N ASN A 582 8.90 11.17 -13.92
CA ASN A 582 8.37 12.03 -14.99
C ASN A 582 9.41 13.04 -15.50
N GLN A 583 10.31 13.52 -14.64
CA GLN A 583 11.44 14.33 -15.05
C GLN A 583 12.38 13.54 -15.99
N PHE A 584 12.72 12.30 -15.60
CA PHE A 584 13.50 11.39 -16.43
C PHE A 584 12.80 11.14 -17.78
N ILE A 585 11.52 10.76 -17.78
CA ILE A 585 10.77 10.47 -19.01
C ILE A 585 10.70 11.69 -19.93
N SER A 586 10.48 12.89 -19.38
CA SER A 586 10.44 14.12 -20.16
C SER A 586 11.79 14.36 -20.88
N SER A 587 12.90 14.22 -20.15
CA SER A 587 14.24 14.36 -20.72
C SER A 587 14.58 13.26 -21.74
N PHE A 588 14.15 12.02 -21.48
CA PHE A 588 14.34 10.89 -22.38
C PHE A 588 13.59 11.08 -23.70
N GLN A 589 12.33 11.52 -23.66
CA GLN A 589 11.54 11.71 -24.89
C GLN A 589 12.04 12.87 -25.78
N ILE A 590 12.69 13.87 -25.17
CA ILE A 590 13.30 14.98 -25.92
C ILE A 590 14.55 14.49 -26.67
N SER A 591 15.41 13.73 -25.99
CA SER A 591 16.63 13.19 -26.59
C SER A 591 16.38 12.02 -27.54
N HIS A 592 15.41 11.18 -27.22
CA HIS A 592 15.05 9.96 -27.96
C HIS A 592 13.54 9.93 -28.22
N PRO A 593 13.04 10.78 -29.13
CA PRO A 593 11.62 10.79 -29.48
C PRO A 593 11.21 9.46 -30.13
N HIS A 594 9.99 8.99 -29.85
CA HIS A 594 9.46 7.79 -30.52
C HIS A 594 9.40 8.03 -32.04
N PRO A 595 9.79 7.04 -32.88
CA PRO A 595 9.64 7.16 -34.34
C PRO A 595 8.17 7.32 -34.74
N LEU A 596 7.93 8.02 -35.85
CA LEU A 596 6.59 8.17 -36.41
C LEU A 596 6.07 6.82 -36.91
N ARG A 597 4.86 6.45 -36.48
CA ARG A 597 4.15 5.25 -36.94
C ARG A 597 2.73 5.65 -37.34
N SER A 598 2.34 5.32 -38.56
CA SER A 598 1.01 5.64 -39.11
C SER A 598 0.63 7.13 -38.97
N GLY A 599 1.61 8.01 -39.22
CA GLY A 599 1.44 9.47 -39.14
C GLY A 599 1.31 10.04 -37.73
N LYS A 600 1.45 9.23 -36.67
CA LYS A 600 1.34 9.65 -35.27
C LYS A 600 2.65 9.42 -34.54
N GLN A 601 2.96 10.32 -33.61
CA GLN A 601 4.08 10.18 -32.69
C GLN A 601 3.56 9.85 -31.29
N PRO A 602 3.66 8.58 -30.84
CA PRO A 602 3.34 8.23 -29.46
C PRO A 602 4.15 9.07 -28.48
N ARG A 603 3.49 9.57 -27.43
CA ARG A 603 4.12 10.30 -26.32
C ARG A 603 3.62 9.73 -25.00
N ILE A 604 4.54 9.53 -24.07
CA ILE A 604 4.29 9.32 -22.66
C ILE A 604 3.89 10.68 -22.10
N LEU A 605 2.64 10.77 -21.67
CA LEU A 605 2.04 11.95 -21.07
C LEU A 605 2.40 12.02 -19.58
N PHE A 606 2.47 10.86 -18.93
CA PHE A 606 2.72 10.73 -17.50
C PHE A 606 3.10 9.28 -17.19
N ALA A 607 3.86 9.05 -16.12
CA ALA A 607 4.12 7.70 -15.61
C ALA A 607 4.13 7.65 -14.08
N VAL A 608 3.82 6.46 -13.55
CA VAL A 608 3.91 6.16 -12.12
C VAL A 608 4.52 4.77 -11.92
N GLN A 609 5.19 4.57 -10.79
CA GLN A 609 5.50 3.22 -10.31
C GLN A 609 4.32 2.72 -9.48
N ALA A 610 3.59 1.72 -9.98
CA ALA A 610 2.37 1.18 -9.37
C ALA A 610 2.64 0.06 -8.36
N SER A 611 3.75 -0.68 -8.53
CA SER A 611 4.20 -1.69 -7.58
C SER A 611 5.72 -1.61 -7.42
N SER A 612 6.19 -1.99 -6.24
CA SER A 612 7.61 -2.12 -5.91
C SER A 612 7.97 -3.55 -5.55
N VAL A 613 7.13 -4.56 -5.82
CA VAL A 613 7.47 -5.99 -5.61
C VAL A 613 6.71 -6.86 -6.63
N PRO A 614 7.22 -7.04 -7.87
CA PRO A 614 8.37 -6.36 -8.47
C PRO A 614 8.07 -4.91 -8.90
N PRO A 615 9.10 -4.12 -9.28
CA PRO A 615 8.92 -2.78 -9.84
C PRO A 615 8.06 -2.79 -11.12
N GLN A 616 6.90 -2.18 -11.04
CA GLN A 616 5.96 -2.06 -12.17
C GLN A 616 5.67 -0.60 -12.46
N PHE A 617 5.95 -0.18 -13.69
CA PHE A 617 5.75 1.18 -14.18
C PHE A 617 4.52 1.23 -15.08
N VAL A 618 3.58 2.13 -14.78
CA VAL A 618 2.41 2.39 -15.63
C VAL A 618 2.68 3.66 -16.43
N LEU A 619 2.72 3.53 -17.75
CA LEU A 619 2.93 4.63 -18.70
C LEU A 619 1.58 5.05 -19.28
N PHE A 620 1.19 6.30 -19.03
CA PHE A 620 0.03 6.90 -19.69
C PHE A 620 0.47 7.49 -21.02
N VAL A 621 0.01 6.91 -22.12
CA VAL A 621 0.49 7.21 -23.46
C VAL A 621 -0.62 7.76 -24.34
N SER A 622 -0.27 8.62 -25.30
CA SER A 622 -1.19 9.10 -26.32
C SER A 622 -1.57 8.02 -27.33
N PHE A 623 -0.63 7.12 -27.64
CA PHE A 623 -0.79 5.95 -28.51
C PHE A 623 0.12 4.82 -28.01
N PRO A 624 -0.19 3.54 -28.32
CA PRO A 624 0.69 2.43 -27.99
C PRO A 624 2.11 2.63 -28.54
N MET A 625 3.09 2.29 -27.72
CA MET A 625 4.52 2.33 -28.05
C MET A 625 5.05 0.93 -28.41
N ASP A 626 6.02 0.91 -29.31
CA ASP A 626 6.66 -0.31 -29.78
C ASP A 626 7.55 -0.95 -28.70
N ALA A 627 7.67 -2.28 -28.72
CA ALA A 627 8.48 -3.02 -27.75
C ALA A 627 9.99 -2.67 -27.81
N SER A 628 10.51 -2.25 -28.97
CA SER A 628 11.88 -1.75 -29.08
C SER A 628 12.09 -0.45 -28.31
N TYR A 629 11.13 0.49 -28.40
CA TYR A 629 11.17 1.75 -27.68
C TYR A 629 11.07 1.52 -26.16
N LEU A 630 10.15 0.64 -25.73
CA LEU A 630 10.03 0.27 -24.33
C LEU A 630 11.30 -0.39 -23.78
N ARG A 631 11.98 -1.25 -24.56
CA ARG A 631 13.28 -1.83 -24.16
C ARG A 631 14.36 -0.77 -24.03
N HIS A 632 14.38 0.23 -24.91
CA HIS A 632 15.33 1.33 -24.80
C HIS A 632 15.05 2.21 -23.58
N LEU A 633 13.77 2.53 -23.32
CA LEU A 633 13.33 3.21 -22.10
C LEU A 633 13.72 2.41 -20.86
N GLU A 634 13.52 1.09 -20.86
CA GLU A 634 13.94 0.20 -19.78
C GLU A 634 15.42 0.35 -19.48
N LYS A 635 16.27 0.26 -20.51
CA LYS A 635 17.72 0.36 -20.40
C LYS A 635 18.14 1.72 -19.81
N GLN A 636 17.55 2.82 -20.28
CA GLN A 636 17.85 4.15 -19.76
C GLN A 636 17.35 4.34 -18.32
N LEU A 637 16.17 3.80 -18.00
CA LEU A 637 15.62 3.84 -16.64
C LEU A 637 16.55 3.10 -15.68
N ARG A 638 17.08 1.95 -16.10
CA ARG A 638 18.06 1.18 -15.32
C ARG A 638 19.38 1.93 -15.13
N ILE A 639 19.90 2.58 -16.17
CA ILE A 639 21.11 3.41 -16.05
C ILE A 639 20.90 4.53 -15.02
N GLN A 640 19.74 5.20 -15.04
CA GLN A 640 19.45 6.32 -14.16
C GLN A 640 19.16 5.91 -12.71
N PHE A 641 18.42 4.81 -12.52
CA PHE A 641 17.83 4.46 -11.23
C PHE A 641 18.28 3.09 -10.69
N GLY A 642 19.10 2.32 -11.40
CA GLY A 642 19.56 0.98 -10.99
C GLY A 642 18.59 -0.14 -11.37
N PHE A 643 18.18 -0.96 -10.41
CA PHE A 643 17.38 -2.20 -10.59
C PHE A 643 18.17 -3.44 -11.01
N GLU A 644 19.47 -3.48 -10.69
CA GLU A 644 20.31 -4.65 -10.93
C GLU A 644 19.75 -5.89 -10.21
N GLY A 645 19.66 -7.02 -10.91
CA GLY A 645 19.09 -8.26 -10.39
C GLY A 645 17.56 -8.27 -10.24
N SER A 646 16.84 -7.17 -10.55
CA SER A 646 15.37 -7.14 -10.53
C SER A 646 14.77 -6.97 -11.93
N PRO A 647 13.73 -7.76 -12.28
CA PRO A 647 12.92 -7.46 -13.46
C PRO A 647 12.13 -6.17 -13.23
N ILE A 648 11.96 -5.37 -14.27
CA ILE A 648 11.02 -4.25 -14.28
C ILE A 648 10.00 -4.46 -15.40
N SER A 649 8.75 -4.03 -15.18
CA SER A 649 7.70 -4.20 -16.17
C SER A 649 7.03 -2.86 -16.49
N PHE A 650 6.68 -2.67 -17.77
CA PHE A 650 5.90 -1.53 -18.23
C PHE A 650 4.48 -1.96 -18.58
N LYS A 651 3.48 -1.24 -18.07
CA LYS A 651 2.08 -1.35 -18.50
C LYS A 651 1.65 -0.05 -19.15
N GLN A 652 1.22 -0.12 -20.40
CA GLN A 652 0.73 1.05 -21.12
C GLN A 652 -0.77 1.27 -20.85
N LYS A 653 -1.18 2.51 -20.60
CA LYS A 653 -2.58 2.95 -20.55
C LYS A 653 -2.80 4.07 -21.54
N ILE A 654 -3.71 3.87 -22.49
CA ILE A 654 -4.04 4.88 -23.50
C ILE A 654 -4.99 5.90 -22.86
N ARG A 655 -4.68 7.18 -22.97
CA ARG A 655 -5.60 8.24 -22.55
C ARG A 655 -6.52 8.57 -23.73
N GLU A 656 -7.78 8.17 -23.65
CA GLU A 656 -8.79 8.57 -24.64
C GLU A 656 -8.96 10.10 -24.58
N LYS A 657 -8.82 10.75 -25.75
CA LYS A 657 -9.25 12.15 -25.87
C LYS A 657 -10.77 12.16 -25.68
N LYS A 658 -11.27 12.80 -24.62
CA LYS A 658 -12.67 13.26 -24.61
C LYS A 658 -12.83 14.20 -25.82
N ALA A 659 -13.76 13.83 -26.70
CA ALA A 659 -14.19 14.65 -27.83
C ALA A 659 -14.90 15.90 -27.33
#